data_AF-A0A2A2DM80-F1
#
_entry.id   AF-A0A2A2DM80-F1
#
_cell.length_a   1.000
_cell.length_b   1.000
_cell.length_c   1.000
_cell.angle_alpha   90.00
_cell.angle_beta   90.00
_cell.angle_gamma   90.00
#
_symmetry.space_group_name_H-M   'P 1'
#
loop_
_entity.id
_entity.type
_entity.pdbx_description
1 polymer ?
#
loop_
_entity_poly.entity_id
_entity_poly.type
_entity_poly.pdbx_seq_one_letter_code
_entity_poly.pdbx_strand_id
1 'polypeptide(L)'
;MSLRKQLFLAICVFLLVAFSGSFFVSLESSREQVLSQLRAHAQDAATALGLSLTAQIDDPATIELMVNSIFDSGYFSSIRIISIENEQVLVERSAPARIKDVPEWFVNLVDLRPQGGDALITRGWEQAARVEVWSNPQFALAKLWDSTLGSLIWLLICGLLSAVLGGWILRRQLRPLDNMVKQAEAISKREFRSLPKLPRTPELKRVVLAMNQMVEKLKALFAEEAARSENLRAESYQDALTGLANRRLLDEHLADQLLVSEQSRDGHLLMLRINDLIGLNQRLGGQRTDALISAVGELLKRLTQPPERRTWLGARNRGGEFSLLTPGLDSKDAARVASEISATLENLRLTGASDCMPVAHLGVVAYHPGEPASEVLLRLDQALTQARQHPERPWVYQAHADTAPNHSRHDWRSWIDEALTEGKIQLYFQPVVQCVDTSQVLHHKVLARLLDPQGEAIAAGHFLPWIERLGWSARFDLAMLETTLEYLAANRWPLALSLSGSTLRDQAQLQHILDLLESLPELAPLLILEIDERQLPPPEELQRLSHSLLTTGYRIGLQHFGGSFSQIGNLTQLGLAYLKIDGAYIRGIDEQTDKRLFIEAIFRATNSIDLPLIAEMVETQGELEVIRELGLFGVMGRLIGPPEPM
;
A
#
# COMPACT_ATOMS: atom_id res chain seq x y z
N MET A 1 -3.37 7.17 26.25
CA MET A 1 -1.89 7.22 26.43
C MET A 1 -1.28 6.00 25.78
N SER A 2 -0.16 6.12 25.05
CA SER A 2 0.53 4.96 24.45
C SER A 2 1.12 4.03 25.51
N LEU A 3 1.15 2.71 25.26
CA LEU A 3 1.76 1.68 26.13
C LEU A 3 3.18 2.07 26.61
N ARG A 4 3.99 2.65 25.71
CA ARG A 4 5.33 3.17 26.01
C ARG A 4 5.35 4.20 27.14
N LYS A 5 4.35 5.09 27.18
CA LYS A 5 4.24 6.15 28.20
C LYS A 5 3.82 5.56 29.55
N GLN A 6 2.94 4.55 29.56
CA GLN A 6 2.52 3.86 30.78
C GLN A 6 3.68 3.07 31.42
N LEU A 7 4.41 2.29 30.62
CA LEU A 7 5.60 1.55 31.07
C LEU A 7 6.69 2.50 31.60
N PHE A 8 6.96 3.59 30.89
CA PHE A 8 7.93 4.59 31.34
C PHE A 8 7.50 5.24 32.66
N LEU A 9 6.23 5.61 32.79
CA LEU A 9 5.68 6.17 34.03
C LEU A 9 5.80 5.18 35.19
N ALA A 10 5.50 3.89 34.95
CA ALA A 10 5.64 2.84 35.96
C ALA A 10 7.08 2.68 36.44
N ILE A 11 8.06 2.73 35.51
CA ILE A 11 9.49 2.71 35.87
C ILE A 11 9.86 3.95 36.70
N CYS A 12 9.42 5.14 36.30
CA CYS A 12 9.69 6.37 37.05
C CYS A 12 9.07 6.34 38.46
N VAL A 13 7.83 5.86 38.59
CA VAL A 13 7.16 5.71 39.89
C VAL A 13 7.90 4.68 40.76
N PHE A 14 8.29 3.54 40.18
CA PHE A 14 9.06 2.52 40.90
C PHE A 14 10.41 3.06 41.39
N LEU A 15 11.16 3.78 40.53
CA LEU A 15 12.41 4.43 40.91
C LEU A 15 12.20 5.46 42.02
N LEU A 16 11.14 6.26 41.92
CA LEU A 16 10.80 7.27 42.94
C LEU A 16 10.52 6.63 44.29
N VAL A 17 9.72 5.56 44.33
CA VAL A 17 9.44 4.83 45.58
C VAL A 17 10.70 4.18 46.12
N ALA A 18 11.48 3.49 45.27
CA ALA A 18 12.70 2.80 45.68
C ALA A 18 13.75 3.76 46.25
N PHE A 19 13.99 4.88 45.57
CA PHE A 19 14.96 5.88 46.03
C PHE A 19 14.46 6.65 47.25
N SER A 20 13.17 6.97 47.35
CA SER A 20 12.63 7.61 48.56
C SER A 20 12.76 6.70 49.78
N GLY A 21 12.45 5.41 49.63
CA GLY A 21 12.64 4.42 50.69
C GLY A 21 14.12 4.26 51.07
N SER A 22 15.00 4.14 50.07
CA SER A 22 16.45 4.04 50.32
C SER A 22 17.02 5.29 51.00
N PHE A 23 16.56 6.48 50.63
CA PHE A 23 16.96 7.73 51.25
C PHE A 23 16.53 7.78 52.72
N PHE A 24 15.28 7.41 53.00
CA PHE A 24 14.75 7.40 54.37
C PHE A 24 15.50 6.41 55.28
N VAL A 25 15.73 5.18 54.80
CA VAL A 25 16.50 4.17 55.55
C VAL A 25 17.94 4.62 55.79
N SER A 26 18.57 5.24 54.77
CA SER A 26 19.94 5.77 54.91
C SER A 26 20.02 6.92 55.91
N LEU A 27 19.02 7.81 55.92
CA LEU A 27 18.92 8.92 56.88
C LEU A 27 18.78 8.39 58.31
N GLU A 28 17.85 7.46 58.55
CA GLU A 28 17.62 6.92 59.88
C GLU A 28 18.81 6.10 60.37
N SER A 29 19.40 5.27 59.52
CA SER A 29 20.61 4.51 59.87
C SER A 29 21.79 5.42 60.20
N SER A 30 21.99 6.51 59.43
CA SER A 30 23.03 7.51 59.73
C SER A 30 22.75 8.21 61.06
N ARG A 31 21.49 8.54 61.35
CA ARG A 31 21.06 9.17 62.60
C ARG A 31 21.33 8.27 63.80
N GLU A 32 20.94 7.00 63.76
CA GLU A 32 21.21 6.02 64.82
C GLU A 32 22.71 5.82 65.06
N GLN A 33 23.50 5.74 63.99
CA GLN A 33 24.94 5.58 64.09
C GLN A 33 25.60 6.79 64.77
N VAL A 34 25.19 8.00 64.42
CA VAL A 34 25.70 9.23 65.04
C VAL A 34 25.24 9.35 66.49
N LEU A 35 24.00 8.98 66.82
CA LEU A 35 23.50 8.94 68.19
C LEU A 35 24.31 7.98 69.07
N SER A 36 24.60 6.78 68.56
CA SER A 36 25.42 5.78 69.24
C SER A 36 26.84 6.29 69.49
N GLN A 37 27.44 6.96 68.50
CA GLN A 37 28.76 7.60 68.64
C GLN A 37 28.76 8.71 69.70
N LEU A 38 27.74 9.58 69.73
CA LEU A 38 27.64 10.65 70.72
C LEU A 38 27.52 10.10 72.15
N ARG A 39 26.78 9.00 72.33
CA ARG A 39 26.63 8.33 73.63
C ARG A 39 27.92 7.63 74.06
N ALA A 40 28.58 6.92 73.15
CA ALA A 40 29.87 6.27 73.42
C ALA A 40 30.93 7.32 73.81
N HIS A 41 31.06 8.40 73.04
CA HIS A 41 32.00 9.49 73.35
C HIS A 41 31.72 10.18 74.69
N ALA A 42 30.44 10.42 75.04
CA ALA A 42 30.08 10.95 76.35
C ALA A 42 30.45 9.98 77.48
N GLN A 43 30.16 8.69 77.32
CA GLN A 43 30.45 7.66 78.30
C GLN A 43 31.95 7.44 78.49
N ASP A 44 32.72 7.43 77.40
CA ASP A 44 34.19 7.31 77.43
C ASP A 44 34.82 8.51 78.14
N ALA A 45 34.34 9.73 77.86
CA ALA A 45 34.78 10.94 78.53
C ALA A 45 34.41 10.94 80.02
N ALA A 46 33.20 10.52 80.38
CA ALA A 46 32.78 10.38 81.77
C ALA A 46 33.65 9.35 82.50
N THR A 47 33.92 8.19 81.89
CA THR A 47 34.74 7.12 82.48
C THR A 47 36.20 7.57 82.63
N ALA A 48 36.77 8.24 81.63
CA ALA A 48 38.13 8.76 81.66
C ALA A 48 38.30 9.85 82.73
N LEU A 49 37.34 10.77 82.85
CA LEU A 49 37.28 11.76 83.94
C LEU A 49 37.13 11.06 85.28
N GLY A 50 36.22 10.09 85.39
CA GLY A 50 35.96 9.33 86.60
C GLY A 50 37.23 8.68 87.16
N LEU A 51 37.94 7.92 86.30
CA LEU A 51 39.19 7.24 86.65
C LEU A 51 40.33 8.19 86.99
N SER A 52 40.46 9.30 86.26
CA SER A 52 41.56 10.26 86.48
C SER A 52 41.36 11.08 87.75
N LEU A 53 40.10 11.39 88.09
CA LEU A 53 39.73 12.16 89.28
C LEU A 53 39.76 11.31 90.56
N THR A 54 39.69 9.97 90.48
CA THR A 54 39.83 9.06 91.63
C THR A 54 41.10 9.32 92.45
N ALA A 55 42.20 9.71 91.81
CA ALA A 55 43.48 9.95 92.50
C ALA A 55 43.61 11.36 93.10
N GLN A 56 42.76 12.32 92.73
CA GLN A 56 42.97 13.76 92.97
C GLN A 56 41.68 14.50 93.39
N ILE A 57 40.69 13.78 93.93
CA ILE A 57 39.36 14.33 94.26
C ILE A 57 39.35 15.36 95.40
N ASP A 58 40.45 15.52 96.13
CA ASP A 58 40.57 16.43 97.27
C ASP A 58 41.08 17.82 96.90
N ASP A 59 41.46 18.05 95.63
CA ASP A 59 41.95 19.34 95.13
C ASP A 59 40.96 19.98 94.13
N PRO A 60 40.15 20.96 94.56
CA PRO A 60 39.18 21.64 93.71
C PRO A 60 39.80 22.29 92.46
N ALA A 61 41.04 22.78 92.54
CA ALA A 61 41.70 23.44 91.42
C ALA A 61 42.08 22.44 90.32
N THR A 62 42.51 21.24 90.72
CA THR A 62 42.84 20.16 89.78
C THR A 62 41.59 19.59 89.11
N ILE A 63 40.47 19.44 89.86
CA ILE A 63 39.17 19.06 89.29
C ILE A 63 38.74 20.05 88.20
N GLU A 64 38.83 21.36 88.48
CA GLU A 64 38.44 22.41 87.54
C GLU A 64 39.33 22.42 86.28
N LEU A 65 40.64 22.22 86.42
CA LEU A 65 41.58 22.13 85.30
C LEU A 65 41.28 20.94 84.38
N MET A 66 40.99 19.76 84.93
CA MET A 66 40.68 18.57 84.14
C MET A 66 39.34 18.70 83.40
N VAL A 67 38.32 19.27 84.06
CA VAL A 67 37.04 19.57 83.43
C VAL A 67 37.21 20.59 82.31
N ASN A 68 37.94 21.70 82.53
CA ASN A 68 38.19 22.70 81.50
C ASN A 68 38.95 22.12 80.31
N SER A 69 40.00 21.32 80.54
CA SER A 69 40.79 20.72 79.46
C SER A 69 39.97 19.81 78.53
N ILE A 70 39.03 19.04 79.08
CA ILE A 70 38.15 18.18 78.28
C ILE A 70 37.00 18.98 77.66
N PHE A 71 36.48 19.98 78.37
CA PHE A 71 35.43 20.86 77.87
C PHE A 71 35.91 21.73 76.68
N ASP A 72 37.13 22.25 76.77
CA ASP A 72 37.77 23.08 75.73
C ASP A 72 38.05 22.31 74.43
N SER A 73 37.93 20.98 74.44
CA SER A 73 37.93 20.15 73.22
C SER A 73 36.74 20.45 72.29
N GLY A 74 35.68 21.09 72.81
CA GLY A 74 34.51 21.55 72.05
C GLY A 74 33.46 20.49 71.75
N TYR A 75 33.68 19.22 72.12
CA TYR A 75 32.77 18.10 71.83
C TYR A 75 31.59 17.97 72.81
N PHE A 76 31.62 18.69 73.93
CA PHE A 76 30.65 18.54 75.03
C PHE A 76 29.83 19.81 75.23
N SER A 77 28.54 19.64 75.50
CA SER A 77 27.61 20.74 75.81
C SER A 77 27.59 21.06 77.29
N SER A 78 27.75 20.04 78.16
CA SER A 78 27.98 20.22 79.59
C SER A 78 28.80 19.09 80.20
N ILE A 79 29.60 19.44 81.21
CA ILE A 79 30.29 18.50 82.12
C ILE A 79 29.98 18.95 83.54
N ARG A 80 29.46 18.03 84.36
CA ARG A 80 29.11 18.28 85.76
C ARG A 80 29.72 17.23 86.66
N ILE A 81 30.27 17.67 87.78
CA ILE A 81 30.72 16.78 88.85
C ILE A 81 29.86 17.04 90.07
N ILE A 82 29.20 16.00 90.55
CA ILE A 82 28.21 16.08 91.63
C ILE A 82 28.73 15.25 92.80
N SER A 83 28.82 15.85 93.98
CA SER A 83 29.12 15.10 95.21
C SER A 83 27.94 14.20 95.57
N ILE A 84 28.20 12.94 95.88
CA ILE A 84 27.13 11.97 96.24
C ILE A 84 26.63 12.20 97.66
N GLU A 85 27.47 12.75 98.54
CA GLU A 85 27.14 12.95 99.97
C GLU A 85 26.10 14.05 100.18
N ASN A 86 26.18 15.15 99.41
CA ASN A 86 25.34 16.34 99.59
C ASN A 86 24.53 16.74 98.34
N GLU A 87 24.62 15.96 97.26
CA GLU A 87 24.06 16.29 95.92
C GLU A 87 24.47 17.67 95.38
N GLN A 88 25.52 18.28 95.91
CA GLN A 88 26.01 19.58 95.46
C GLN A 88 26.93 19.43 94.25
N VAL A 89 26.74 20.32 93.28
CA VAL A 89 27.59 20.42 92.09
C VAL A 89 28.93 21.02 92.49
N LEU A 90 30.00 20.25 92.36
CA LEU A 90 31.37 20.65 92.69
C LEU A 90 31.95 21.55 91.59
N VAL A 91 31.77 21.15 90.32
CA VAL A 91 32.18 21.92 89.14
C VAL A 91 31.17 21.69 88.03
N GLU A 92 30.75 22.79 87.38
CA GLU A 92 29.94 22.76 86.17
C GLU A 92 30.57 23.63 85.08
N ARG A 93 30.62 23.08 83.88
CA ARG A 93 30.88 23.80 82.64
C ARG A 93 29.80 23.50 81.65
N SER A 94 29.20 24.54 81.09
CA SER A 94 28.17 24.43 80.07
C SER A 94 28.35 25.54 79.03
N ALA A 95 28.05 25.22 77.77
CA ALA A 95 28.09 26.16 76.67
C ALA A 95 26.80 26.01 75.84
N PRO A 96 26.20 27.14 75.40
CA PRO A 96 25.02 27.07 74.55
C PRO A 96 25.41 26.45 73.20
N ALA A 97 24.62 25.47 72.75
CA ALA A 97 24.79 24.89 71.43
C ALA A 97 24.50 25.97 70.36
N ARG A 98 25.53 26.48 69.70
CA ARG A 98 25.38 27.38 68.56
C ARG A 98 25.36 26.57 67.28
N ILE A 99 24.20 26.52 66.63
CA ILE A 99 24.04 25.84 65.35
C ILE A 99 24.52 26.75 64.22
N LYS A 100 25.59 26.34 63.54
CA LYS A 100 26.09 26.94 62.30
C LYS A 100 25.99 25.94 61.15
N ASP A 101 25.70 26.43 59.95
CA ASP A 101 25.80 25.72 58.67
C ASP A 101 24.78 24.59 58.40
N VAL A 102 23.70 24.48 59.18
CA VAL A 102 22.59 23.51 58.94
C VAL A 102 21.23 24.24 58.96
N PRO A 103 20.33 23.98 57.99
CA PRO A 103 19.00 24.59 57.97
C PRO A 103 18.11 24.18 59.16
N GLU A 104 17.36 25.13 59.73
CA GLU A 104 16.50 24.89 60.91
C GLU A 104 15.43 23.80 60.69
N TRP A 105 14.87 23.70 59.48
CA TRP A 105 13.87 22.66 59.17
C TRP A 105 14.44 21.25 59.29
N PHE A 106 15.73 21.05 58.98
CA PHE A 106 16.39 19.75 59.05
C PHE A 106 16.71 19.39 60.50
N VAL A 107 17.13 20.38 61.30
CA VAL A 107 17.33 20.21 62.74
C VAL A 107 16.05 19.72 63.42
N ASN A 108 14.90 20.34 63.09
CA ASN A 108 13.60 19.94 63.63
C ASN A 108 13.14 18.56 63.14
N LEU A 109 13.50 18.19 61.90
CA LEU A 109 13.13 16.89 61.32
C LEU A 109 13.89 15.73 61.96
N VAL A 110 15.18 15.92 62.26
CA VAL A 110 16.05 14.88 62.82
C VAL A 110 15.88 14.76 64.35
N ASP A 111 15.54 15.86 65.05
CA ASP A 111 15.37 15.94 66.51
C ASP A 111 16.49 15.19 67.27
N LEU A 112 17.72 15.65 67.10
CA LEU A 112 18.89 15.07 67.74
C LEU A 112 18.95 15.50 69.22
N ARG A 113 18.51 14.61 70.11
CA ARG A 113 18.61 14.84 71.55
C ARG A 113 20.06 14.68 72.03
N PRO A 114 20.58 15.59 72.87
CA PRO A 114 21.87 15.42 73.54
C PRO A 114 21.91 14.06 74.25
N GLN A 115 22.99 13.31 74.05
CA GLN A 115 23.22 12.05 74.74
C GLN A 115 24.24 12.27 75.84
N GLY A 116 23.95 11.74 77.03
CA GLY A 116 24.80 11.82 78.20
C GLY A 116 25.47 10.49 78.53
N GLY A 117 26.59 10.57 79.23
CA GLY A 117 27.26 9.46 79.89
C GLY A 117 27.61 9.82 81.32
N ASP A 118 27.67 8.82 82.19
CA ASP A 118 27.96 9.00 83.61
C ASP A 118 28.97 7.99 84.14
N ALA A 119 29.77 8.42 85.11
CA ALA A 119 30.74 7.58 85.78
C ALA A 119 30.85 7.94 87.26
N LEU A 120 31.07 6.93 88.09
CA LEU A 120 31.28 7.09 89.53
C LEU A 120 32.76 7.29 89.83
N ILE A 121 33.06 8.25 90.69
CA ILE A 121 34.39 8.47 91.26
C ILE A 121 34.41 7.85 92.66
N THR A 122 35.25 6.84 92.85
CA THR A 122 35.42 6.17 94.14
C THR A 122 36.60 6.77 94.92
N ARG A 123 36.46 6.88 96.24
CA ARG A 123 37.52 7.21 97.20
C ARG A 123 37.69 6.00 98.12
N GLY A 124 38.71 5.17 97.85
CA GLY A 124 38.85 3.88 98.54
C GLY A 124 37.66 2.95 98.26
N TRP A 125 36.83 2.67 99.28
CA TRP A 125 35.62 1.84 99.16
C TRP A 125 34.31 2.65 99.10
N GLU A 126 34.38 3.99 99.20
CA GLU A 126 33.20 4.86 99.21
C GLU A 126 33.05 5.61 97.87
N GLN A 127 31.81 5.87 97.46
CA GLN A 127 31.51 6.64 96.25
C GLN A 127 31.50 8.13 96.61
N ALA A 128 32.48 8.88 96.12
CA ALA A 128 32.68 10.28 96.52
C ALA A 128 31.90 11.26 95.62
N ALA A 129 31.89 11.03 94.31
CA ALA A 129 31.22 11.91 93.35
C ALA A 129 30.77 11.14 92.10
N ARG A 130 29.88 11.74 91.31
CA ARG A 130 29.49 11.29 89.97
C ARG A 130 29.84 12.36 88.93
N VAL A 131 30.46 11.94 87.83
CA VAL A 131 30.67 12.77 86.65
C VAL A 131 29.52 12.52 85.68
N GLU A 132 28.90 13.59 85.20
CA GLU A 132 27.93 13.56 84.10
C GLU A 132 28.48 14.38 82.93
N VAL A 133 28.57 13.78 81.76
CA VAL A 133 29.05 14.41 80.53
C VAL A 133 27.95 14.35 79.48
N TRP A 134 27.63 15.49 78.87
CA TRP A 134 26.66 15.59 77.78
C TRP A 134 27.36 16.00 76.49
N SER A 135 27.16 15.23 75.43
CA SER A 135 27.74 15.53 74.12
C SER A 135 27.07 16.73 73.45
N ASN A 136 27.82 17.49 72.65
CA ASN A 136 27.31 18.59 71.84
C ASN A 136 26.81 18.06 70.48
N PRO A 137 25.51 18.17 70.15
CA PRO A 137 24.95 17.64 68.91
C PRO A 137 25.38 18.41 67.65
N GLN A 138 26.09 19.54 67.80
CA GLN A 138 26.39 20.43 66.67
C GLN A 138 27.21 19.78 65.55
N PHE A 139 28.29 19.07 65.90
CA PHE A 139 29.14 18.40 64.91
C PHE A 139 28.43 17.21 64.24
N ALA A 140 27.56 16.54 65.01
CA ALA A 140 26.72 15.47 64.54
C ALA A 140 25.69 15.96 63.51
N LEU A 141 25.06 17.12 63.76
CA LEU A 141 24.09 17.74 62.85
C LEU A 141 24.71 18.12 61.51
N ALA A 142 25.87 18.78 61.52
CA ALA A 142 26.57 19.17 60.28
C ALA A 142 26.99 17.94 59.45
N LYS A 143 27.54 16.91 60.10
CA LYS A 143 27.95 15.68 59.44
C LYS A 143 26.77 14.89 58.85
N LEU A 144 25.63 14.86 59.56
CA LEU A 144 24.40 14.26 59.02
C LEU A 144 23.88 15.05 57.82
N TRP A 145 23.88 16.38 57.90
CA TRP A 145 23.46 17.23 56.78
C TRP A 145 24.28 16.96 55.51
N ASP A 146 25.61 16.94 55.60
CA ASP A 146 26.49 16.65 54.46
C ASP A 146 26.26 15.24 53.88
N SER A 147 26.11 14.23 54.74
CA SER A 147 25.79 12.86 54.32
C SER A 147 24.44 12.77 53.61
N THR A 148 23.43 13.49 54.11
CA THR A 148 22.09 13.50 53.51
C THR A 148 22.06 14.23 52.17
N LEU A 149 22.79 15.33 52.04
CA LEU A 149 22.92 16.03 50.76
C LEU A 149 23.66 15.16 49.74
N GLY A 150 24.76 14.53 50.14
CA GLY A 150 25.56 13.64 49.28
C GLY A 150 24.74 12.45 48.78
N SER A 151 24.00 11.78 49.66
CA SER A 151 23.13 10.66 49.31
C SER A 151 21.95 11.09 48.41
N LEU A 152 21.33 12.25 48.67
CA LEU A 152 20.27 12.78 47.82
C LEU A 152 20.76 13.07 46.39
N ILE A 153 21.91 13.75 46.25
CA ILE A 153 22.51 14.07 44.94
C ILE A 153 22.84 12.77 44.19
N TRP A 154 23.43 11.80 44.88
CA TRP A 154 23.79 10.51 44.28
C TRP A 154 22.56 9.74 43.77
N LEU A 155 21.47 9.71 44.56
CA LEU A 155 20.21 9.08 44.16
C LEU A 155 19.55 9.80 42.97
N LEU A 156 19.60 11.14 42.93
CA LEU A 156 19.09 11.91 41.80
C LEU A 156 19.85 11.62 40.49
N ILE A 157 21.19 11.56 40.55
CA ILE A 157 22.02 11.22 39.38
C ILE A 157 21.72 9.79 38.90
N CYS A 158 21.69 8.82 39.82
CA CYS A 158 21.35 7.43 39.51
C CYS A 158 19.95 7.31 38.90
N GLY A 159 18.98 8.07 39.40
CA GLY A 159 17.62 8.07 38.88
C GLY A 159 17.49 8.69 37.50
N LEU A 160 18.18 9.80 37.24
CA LEU A 160 18.20 10.42 35.92
C LEU A 160 18.81 9.46 34.88
N LEU A 161 19.97 8.86 35.18
CA LEU A 161 20.63 7.90 34.30
C LEU A 161 19.74 6.68 34.03
N SER A 162 19.12 6.12 35.08
CA SER A 162 18.21 4.98 34.96
C SER A 162 16.97 5.32 34.11
N ALA A 163 16.39 6.51 34.28
CA ALA A 163 15.26 6.97 33.48
C ALA A 163 15.63 7.15 32.00
N VAL A 164 16.77 7.77 31.70
CA VAL A 164 17.26 7.95 30.32
C VAL A 164 17.53 6.60 29.66
N LEU A 165 18.25 5.70 30.35
CA LEU A 165 18.56 4.37 29.85
C LEU A 165 17.29 3.54 29.63
N GLY A 166 16.37 3.54 30.61
CA GLY A 166 15.09 2.85 30.52
C GLY A 166 14.23 3.36 29.36
N GLY A 167 14.19 4.69 29.17
CA GLY A 167 13.51 5.32 28.04
C GLY A 167 14.11 4.93 26.68
N TRP A 168 15.44 4.88 26.58
CA TRP A 168 16.15 4.45 25.37
C TRP A 168 15.89 2.97 25.05
N ILE A 169 15.99 2.08 26.04
CA ILE A 169 15.72 0.64 25.89
C ILE A 169 14.26 0.43 25.45
N LEU A 170 13.29 1.07 26.13
CA LEU A 170 11.86 0.99 25.77
C LEU A 170 11.61 1.46 24.34
N ARG A 171 12.21 2.57 23.90
CA ARG A 171 12.09 3.05 22.52
C ARG A 171 12.64 2.03 21.52
N ARG A 172 13.81 1.45 21.80
CA ARG A 172 14.45 0.48 20.90
C ARG A 172 13.67 -0.82 20.79
N GLN A 173 13.13 -1.34 21.89
CA GLN A 173 12.38 -2.60 21.91
C GLN A 173 10.97 -2.48 21.33
N LEU A 174 10.30 -1.32 21.47
CA LEU A 174 8.94 -1.11 20.99
C LEU A 174 8.85 -0.57 19.55
N ARG A 175 9.96 -0.09 18.96
CA ARG A 175 9.99 0.39 17.56
C ARG A 175 9.44 -0.62 16.52
N PRO A 176 9.68 -1.95 16.64
CA PRO A 176 9.11 -2.90 15.70
C PRO A 176 7.57 -2.97 15.72
N LEU A 177 6.94 -2.54 16.82
CA LEU A 177 5.48 -2.51 16.94
C LEU A 177 4.85 -1.56 15.90
N ASP A 178 5.47 -0.39 15.66
CA ASP A 178 4.98 0.56 14.66
C ASP A 178 5.03 -0.03 13.24
N ASN A 179 6.05 -0.84 12.93
CA ASN A 179 6.14 -1.54 11.65
C ASN A 179 5.08 -2.63 11.54
N MET A 180 4.75 -3.32 12.63
CA MET A 180 3.68 -4.32 12.66
C MET A 180 2.30 -3.68 12.52
N VAL A 181 2.07 -2.51 13.14
CA VAL A 181 0.85 -1.73 12.93
C VAL A 181 0.74 -1.32 11.47
N LYS A 182 1.82 -0.79 10.87
CA LYS A 182 1.85 -0.49 9.43
C LYS A 182 1.61 -1.71 8.55
N GLN A 183 2.16 -2.89 8.92
CA GLN A 183 1.90 -4.12 8.18
C GLN A 183 0.46 -4.59 8.37
N ALA A 184 -0.12 -4.48 9.56
CA ALA A 184 -1.52 -4.82 9.81
C ALA A 184 -2.47 -3.87 9.08
N GLU A 185 -2.17 -2.57 9.06
CA GLU A 185 -2.86 -1.57 8.24
C GLU A 185 -2.69 -1.86 6.75
N ALA A 186 -1.49 -2.25 6.30
CA ALA A 186 -1.26 -2.66 4.92
C ALA A 186 -2.05 -3.92 4.55
N ILE A 187 -2.08 -4.95 5.41
CA ILE A 187 -2.91 -6.15 5.24
C ILE A 187 -4.40 -5.78 5.26
N SER A 188 -4.82 -4.85 6.12
CA SER A 188 -6.19 -4.34 6.15
C SER A 188 -6.54 -3.52 4.92
N LYS A 189 -5.57 -2.85 4.31
CA LYS A 189 -5.65 -2.20 2.99
C LYS A 189 -5.32 -3.17 1.84
N ARG A 190 -5.17 -4.47 2.16
CA ARG A 190 -4.82 -5.59 1.28
C ARG A 190 -3.60 -5.36 0.38
N GLU A 191 -2.70 -4.50 0.82
CA GLU A 191 -1.34 -4.40 0.33
C GLU A 191 -0.53 -5.54 0.97
N PHE A 192 -0.42 -6.68 0.28
CA PHE A 192 0.21 -7.94 0.72
C PHE A 192 1.75 -7.85 0.86
N ARG A 193 2.23 -6.83 1.58
CA ARG A 193 3.63 -6.56 1.87
C ARG A 193 4.10 -7.47 3.00
N SER A 194 5.11 -8.28 2.73
CA SER A 194 5.82 -9.02 3.76
C SER A 194 6.90 -8.13 4.38
N LEU A 195 7.13 -8.27 5.70
CA LEU A 195 8.27 -7.63 6.35
C LEU A 195 9.47 -8.57 6.27
N PRO A 196 10.53 -8.25 5.49
CA PRO A 196 11.69 -9.13 5.33
C PRO A 196 12.60 -9.15 6.56
N LYS A 197 12.59 -8.07 7.37
CA LYS A 197 13.43 -7.95 8.57
C LYS A 197 12.65 -8.37 9.82
N LEU A 198 13.01 -9.52 10.37
CA LEU A 198 12.41 -10.04 11.59
C LEU A 198 12.88 -9.27 12.84
N PRO A 199 11.99 -8.94 13.78
CA PRO A 199 12.36 -8.34 15.05
C PRO A 199 13.19 -9.34 15.89
N ARG A 200 14.06 -8.80 16.76
CA ARG A 200 14.91 -9.60 17.66
C ARG A 200 14.14 -10.19 18.84
N THR A 201 13.06 -9.55 19.27
CA THR A 201 12.22 -10.00 20.38
C THR A 201 11.41 -11.23 19.96
N PRO A 202 11.46 -12.34 20.71
CA PRO A 202 10.88 -13.61 20.30
C PRO A 202 9.35 -13.55 20.15
N GLU A 203 8.66 -12.77 20.99
CA GLU A 203 7.21 -12.57 20.93
C GLU A 203 6.82 -11.86 19.64
N LEU A 204 7.45 -10.72 19.33
CA LEU A 204 7.16 -9.97 18.10
C LEU A 204 7.57 -10.77 16.85
N LYS A 205 8.66 -11.56 16.93
CA LYS A 205 9.09 -12.43 15.84
C LYS A 205 8.02 -13.46 15.47
N ARG A 206 7.37 -14.08 16.46
CA ARG A 206 6.27 -15.03 16.23
C ARG A 206 5.09 -14.37 15.53
N VAL A 207 4.73 -13.15 15.94
CA VAL A 207 3.62 -12.41 15.31
C VAL A 207 3.96 -12.04 13.87
N VAL A 208 5.15 -11.49 13.60
CA VAL A 208 5.57 -11.14 12.22
C VAL A 208 5.62 -12.38 11.33
N LEU A 209 6.08 -13.53 11.85
CA LEU A 209 6.06 -14.79 11.11
C LEU A 209 4.63 -15.24 10.79
N ALA A 210 3.70 -15.18 11.75
CA ALA A 210 2.30 -15.52 11.54
C ALA A 210 1.62 -14.58 10.53
N MET A 211 1.90 -13.28 10.60
CA MET A 211 1.40 -12.29 9.64
C MET A 211 1.96 -12.53 8.23
N ASN A 212 3.27 -12.79 8.11
CA ASN A 212 3.87 -13.14 6.81
C ASN A 212 3.28 -14.45 6.25
N GLN A 213 3.05 -15.47 7.08
CA GLN A 213 2.38 -16.70 6.66
C GLN A 213 0.93 -16.45 6.20
N MET A 214 0.19 -15.58 6.89
CA MET A 214 -1.15 -15.18 6.49
C MET A 214 -1.15 -14.47 5.13
N VAL A 215 -0.20 -13.54 4.92
CA VAL A 215 0.00 -12.85 3.64
C VAL A 215 0.29 -13.84 2.52
N GLU A 216 1.20 -14.80 2.72
CA GLU A 216 1.51 -15.81 1.71
C GLU A 216 0.32 -16.74 1.43
N LYS A 217 -0.45 -17.11 2.46
CA LYS A 217 -1.68 -17.90 2.28
C LYS A 217 -2.74 -17.15 1.48
N LEU A 218 -2.92 -15.85 1.72
CA LEU A 218 -3.86 -15.02 0.97
C LEU A 218 -3.42 -14.86 -0.49
N LYS A 219 -2.11 -14.68 -0.75
CA LYS A 219 -1.57 -14.69 -2.12
C LYS A 219 -1.84 -16.02 -2.83
N ALA A 220 -1.66 -17.14 -2.14
CA ALA A 220 -1.93 -18.46 -2.71
C ALA A 220 -3.42 -18.66 -3.05
N LEU A 221 -4.33 -18.24 -2.16
CA LEU A 221 -5.77 -18.29 -2.42
C LEU A 221 -6.16 -17.40 -3.62
N PHE A 222 -5.60 -16.20 -3.70
CA PHE A 222 -5.81 -15.33 -4.87
C PHE A 222 -5.32 -16.00 -6.16
N ALA A 223 -4.12 -16.57 -6.15
CA ALA A 223 -3.55 -17.24 -7.32
C ALA A 223 -4.41 -18.45 -7.75
N GLU A 224 -4.97 -19.19 -6.80
CA GLU A 224 -5.90 -20.29 -7.07
C GLU A 224 -7.20 -19.82 -7.71
N GLU A 225 -7.84 -18.78 -7.16
CA GLU A 225 -9.08 -18.21 -7.74
C GLU A 225 -8.82 -17.55 -9.11
N ALA A 226 -7.70 -16.86 -9.27
CA ALA A 226 -7.30 -16.28 -10.56
C ALA A 226 -7.08 -17.37 -11.63
N ALA A 227 -6.36 -18.45 -11.30
CA ALA A 227 -6.15 -19.58 -12.21
C ALA A 227 -7.47 -20.28 -12.56
N ARG A 228 -8.38 -20.41 -11.59
CA ARG A 228 -9.72 -20.96 -11.82
C ARG A 228 -10.53 -20.08 -12.79
N SER A 229 -10.50 -18.76 -12.60
CA SER A 229 -11.15 -17.80 -13.50
C SER A 229 -10.58 -17.89 -14.93
N GLU A 230 -9.26 -17.99 -15.07
CA GLU A 230 -8.61 -18.15 -16.37
C GLU A 230 -8.98 -19.48 -17.06
N ASN A 231 -9.06 -20.58 -16.32
CA ASN A 231 -9.50 -21.87 -16.86
C ASN A 231 -10.94 -21.80 -17.36
N LEU A 232 -11.85 -21.22 -16.57
CA LEU A 232 -13.24 -21.00 -16.97
C LEU A 232 -13.32 -20.14 -18.25
N ARG A 233 -12.47 -19.11 -18.34
CA ARG A 233 -12.36 -18.27 -19.55
C ARG A 233 -11.91 -19.08 -20.76
N ALA A 234 -10.86 -19.88 -20.61
CA ALA A 234 -10.31 -20.69 -21.69
C ALA A 234 -11.34 -21.70 -22.19
N GLU A 235 -12.01 -22.41 -21.29
CA GLU A 235 -13.08 -23.36 -21.63
C GLU A 235 -14.27 -22.69 -22.34
N SER A 236 -14.61 -21.47 -21.92
CA SER A 236 -15.79 -20.75 -22.41
C SER A 236 -15.57 -19.99 -23.72
N TYR A 237 -14.35 -19.49 -23.96
CA TYR A 237 -14.07 -18.49 -24.98
C TYR A 237 -12.89 -18.82 -25.91
N GLN A 238 -12.16 -19.91 -25.67
CA GLN A 238 -11.03 -20.31 -26.51
C GLN A 238 -11.25 -21.65 -27.19
N ASP A 239 -10.65 -21.81 -28.37
CA ASP A 239 -10.55 -23.10 -29.06
C ASP A 239 -9.35 -23.88 -28.53
N ALA A 240 -9.59 -25.11 -28.06
CA ALA A 240 -8.57 -25.92 -27.40
C ALA A 240 -7.39 -26.34 -28.31
N LEU A 241 -7.60 -26.45 -29.63
CA LEU A 241 -6.57 -26.90 -30.57
C LEU A 241 -5.65 -25.75 -31.03
N THR A 242 -6.23 -24.59 -31.28
CA THR A 242 -5.51 -23.44 -31.84
C THR A 242 -5.16 -22.40 -30.79
N GLY A 243 -5.86 -22.38 -29.64
CA GLY A 243 -5.77 -21.32 -28.63
C GLY A 243 -6.24 -19.94 -29.14
N LEU A 244 -6.95 -19.89 -30.26
CA LEU A 244 -7.65 -18.70 -30.72
C LEU A 244 -8.96 -18.52 -29.95
N ALA A 245 -9.63 -17.39 -30.15
CA ALA A 245 -11.02 -17.22 -29.73
C ALA A 245 -11.90 -18.32 -30.37
N ASN A 246 -12.93 -18.75 -29.66
CA ASN A 246 -13.95 -19.63 -30.24
C ASN A 246 -15.05 -18.79 -30.92
N ARG A 247 -16.01 -19.48 -31.55
CA ARG A 247 -17.14 -18.82 -32.21
C ARG A 247 -17.93 -17.90 -31.27
N ARG A 248 -18.09 -18.30 -30.00
CA ARG A 248 -18.85 -17.54 -29.02
C ARG A 248 -18.21 -16.19 -28.76
N LEU A 249 -16.91 -16.16 -28.48
CA LEU A 249 -16.20 -14.89 -28.25
C LEU A 249 -16.21 -13.99 -29.50
N LEU A 250 -16.12 -14.57 -30.69
CA LEU A 250 -16.28 -13.81 -31.94
C LEU A 250 -17.65 -13.14 -32.05
N ASP A 251 -18.72 -13.89 -31.78
CA ASP A 251 -20.09 -13.38 -31.87
C ASP A 251 -20.33 -12.24 -30.87
N GLU A 252 -19.79 -12.36 -29.65
CA GLU A 252 -19.86 -11.31 -28.61
C GLU A 252 -19.12 -10.04 -29.03
N HIS A 253 -17.86 -10.15 -29.48
CA HIS A 253 -17.11 -8.99 -29.95
C HIS A 253 -17.68 -8.38 -31.23
N LEU A 254 -18.21 -9.19 -32.16
CA LEU A 254 -18.88 -8.65 -33.33
C LEU A 254 -20.13 -7.87 -32.92
N ALA A 255 -20.94 -8.42 -32.01
CA ALA A 255 -22.14 -7.75 -31.52
C ALA A 255 -21.80 -6.43 -30.81
N ASP A 256 -20.73 -6.40 -30.02
CA ASP A 256 -20.17 -5.21 -29.36
C ASP A 256 -19.78 -4.12 -30.38
N GLN A 257 -19.01 -4.49 -31.42
CA GLN A 257 -18.59 -3.54 -32.46
C GLN A 257 -19.75 -3.01 -33.32
N LEU A 258 -20.86 -3.75 -33.38
CA LEU A 258 -22.08 -3.35 -34.09
C LEU A 258 -23.04 -2.51 -33.25
N LEU A 259 -22.83 -2.37 -31.93
CA LEU A 259 -23.58 -1.38 -31.15
C LEU A 259 -23.16 0.03 -31.55
N VAL A 260 -24.04 1.02 -31.38
CA VAL A 260 -23.66 2.43 -31.55
C VAL A 260 -23.12 2.93 -30.21
N SER A 261 -21.80 2.91 -30.05
CA SER A 261 -21.09 3.30 -28.82
C SER A 261 -19.83 4.12 -29.13
N GLU A 262 -19.21 4.68 -28.08
CA GLU A 262 -17.94 5.40 -28.14
C GLU A 262 -16.79 4.63 -28.76
N GLN A 263 -16.82 3.31 -28.58
CA GLN A 263 -15.74 2.40 -28.93
C GLN A 263 -15.98 1.72 -30.27
N SER A 264 -17.19 1.85 -30.80
CA SER A 264 -17.60 1.19 -32.03
C SER A 264 -16.87 1.82 -33.21
N ARG A 265 -16.30 0.96 -34.06
CA ARG A 265 -15.51 1.35 -35.22
C ARG A 265 -16.06 0.64 -36.43
N ASP A 266 -16.12 1.33 -37.56
CA ASP A 266 -16.23 0.66 -38.84
C ASP A 266 -15.07 -0.32 -39.02
N GLY A 267 -15.27 -1.41 -39.73
CA GLY A 267 -14.20 -2.38 -39.95
C GLY A 267 -14.56 -3.45 -40.95
N HIS A 268 -13.75 -4.50 -40.96
CA HIS A 268 -13.98 -5.67 -41.80
C HIS A 268 -14.05 -6.94 -40.98
N LEU A 269 -14.92 -7.84 -41.43
CA LEU A 269 -14.97 -9.22 -40.97
C LEU A 269 -14.47 -10.10 -42.12
N LEU A 270 -13.43 -10.87 -41.85
CA LEU A 270 -12.89 -11.86 -42.77
C LEU A 270 -13.28 -13.25 -42.28
N MET A 271 -13.61 -14.15 -43.20
CA MET A 271 -13.83 -15.56 -42.92
C MET A 271 -13.03 -16.41 -43.89
N LEU A 272 -12.24 -17.31 -43.33
CA LEU A 272 -11.41 -18.28 -44.02
C LEU A 272 -12.02 -19.67 -43.84
N ARG A 273 -12.10 -20.47 -44.91
CA ARG A 273 -12.48 -21.89 -44.84
C ARG A 273 -11.45 -22.76 -45.56
N ILE A 274 -10.79 -23.65 -44.83
CA ILE A 274 -9.87 -24.66 -45.38
C ILE A 274 -10.62 -25.53 -46.40
N ASN A 275 -10.00 -25.73 -47.56
CA ASN A 275 -10.57 -26.52 -48.64
C ASN A 275 -10.47 -28.03 -48.33
N ASP A 276 -11.53 -28.78 -48.64
CA ASP A 276 -11.61 -30.24 -48.48
C ASP A 276 -11.05 -30.80 -47.16
N LEU A 277 -11.40 -30.18 -46.02
CA LEU A 277 -10.90 -30.62 -44.71
C LEU A 277 -11.20 -32.10 -44.42
N ILE A 278 -12.37 -32.60 -44.84
CA ILE A 278 -12.77 -33.99 -44.66
C ILE A 278 -11.86 -34.91 -45.48
N GLY A 279 -11.60 -34.59 -46.75
CA GLY A 279 -10.69 -35.36 -47.59
C GLY A 279 -9.23 -35.27 -47.12
N LEU A 280 -8.78 -34.11 -46.66
CA LEU A 280 -7.46 -33.95 -46.01
C LEU A 280 -7.33 -34.88 -44.79
N ASN A 281 -8.36 -34.96 -43.96
CA ASN A 281 -8.38 -35.86 -42.81
C ASN A 281 -8.30 -37.34 -43.22
N GLN A 282 -8.95 -37.72 -44.31
CA GLN A 282 -8.90 -39.09 -44.86
C GLN A 282 -7.55 -39.42 -45.51
N ARG A 283 -6.92 -38.46 -46.22
CA ARG A 283 -5.67 -38.68 -46.97
C ARG A 283 -4.41 -38.51 -46.11
N LEU A 284 -4.40 -37.54 -45.20
CA LEU A 284 -3.23 -37.15 -44.39
C LEU A 284 -3.32 -37.64 -42.94
N GLY A 285 -4.53 -38.02 -42.48
CA GLY A 285 -4.82 -38.40 -41.10
C GLY A 285 -5.08 -37.22 -40.18
N GLY A 286 -5.69 -37.51 -39.02
CA GLY A 286 -6.10 -36.53 -38.01
C GLY A 286 -4.95 -35.65 -37.55
N GLN A 287 -3.82 -36.26 -37.17
CA GLN A 287 -2.68 -35.51 -36.63
C GLN A 287 -2.12 -34.46 -37.60
N ARG A 288 -2.04 -34.77 -38.91
CA ARG A 288 -1.55 -33.82 -39.91
C ARG A 288 -2.59 -32.74 -40.21
N THR A 289 -3.87 -33.09 -40.17
CA THR A 289 -4.97 -32.14 -40.38
C THR A 289 -5.06 -31.16 -39.21
N ASP A 290 -4.91 -31.65 -37.98
CA ASP A 290 -4.81 -30.82 -36.79
C ASP A 290 -3.59 -29.91 -36.84
N ALA A 291 -2.44 -30.40 -37.32
CA ALA A 291 -1.26 -29.55 -37.52
C ALA A 291 -1.50 -28.45 -38.56
N LEU A 292 -2.23 -28.72 -39.65
CA LEU A 292 -2.64 -27.70 -40.62
C LEU A 292 -3.56 -26.66 -39.97
N ILE A 293 -4.55 -27.09 -39.20
CA ILE A 293 -5.47 -26.21 -38.46
C ILE A 293 -4.69 -25.33 -37.48
N SER A 294 -3.75 -25.91 -36.72
CA SER A 294 -2.88 -25.17 -35.80
C SER A 294 -1.97 -24.19 -36.53
N ALA A 295 -1.47 -24.52 -37.73
CA ALA A 295 -0.66 -23.60 -38.53
C ALA A 295 -1.46 -22.38 -39.02
N VAL A 296 -2.72 -22.59 -39.42
CA VAL A 296 -3.65 -21.49 -39.74
C VAL A 296 -3.98 -20.66 -38.50
N GLY A 297 -4.18 -21.32 -37.35
CA GLY A 297 -4.39 -20.63 -36.08
C GLY A 297 -3.21 -19.73 -35.72
N GLU A 298 -1.99 -20.24 -35.86
CA GLU A 298 -0.74 -19.51 -35.61
C GLU A 298 -0.55 -18.34 -36.57
N LEU A 299 -0.94 -18.48 -37.85
CA LEU A 299 -0.97 -17.37 -38.80
C LEU A 299 -1.85 -16.23 -38.29
N LEU A 300 -3.07 -16.53 -37.86
CA LEU A 300 -3.98 -15.50 -37.35
C LEU A 300 -3.45 -14.85 -36.06
N LYS A 301 -2.84 -15.63 -35.14
CA LYS A 301 -2.20 -15.06 -33.94
C LYS A 301 -1.10 -14.07 -34.29
N ARG A 302 -0.23 -14.38 -35.25
CA ARG A 302 0.83 -13.46 -35.67
C ARG A 302 0.27 -12.19 -36.30
N LEU A 303 -0.85 -12.28 -37.00
CA LEU A 303 -1.50 -11.12 -37.59
C LEU A 303 -2.08 -10.16 -36.54
N THR A 304 -2.50 -10.66 -35.37
CA THR A 304 -3.09 -9.82 -34.29
C THR A 304 -2.07 -9.36 -33.24
N GLN A 305 -0.83 -9.85 -33.26
CA GLN A 305 0.24 -9.48 -32.32
C GLN A 305 0.76 -8.02 -32.42
N PRO A 306 0.90 -7.41 -33.63
CA PRO A 306 1.45 -6.07 -33.75
C PRO A 306 0.66 -5.03 -32.93
N PRO A 307 1.32 -4.01 -32.34
CA PRO A 307 0.66 -2.99 -31.51
C PRO A 307 -0.55 -2.35 -32.18
N GLU A 308 -0.46 -2.02 -33.48
CA GLU A 308 -1.56 -1.42 -34.25
C GLU A 308 -2.73 -2.38 -34.56
N ARG A 309 -2.59 -3.68 -34.30
CA ARG A 309 -3.59 -4.74 -34.59
C ARG A 309 -4.09 -5.43 -33.32
N ARG A 310 -3.75 -4.94 -32.12
CA ARG A 310 -4.14 -5.60 -30.86
C ARG A 310 -5.63 -5.58 -30.56
N THR A 311 -6.40 -4.73 -31.25
CA THR A 311 -7.86 -4.71 -31.21
C THR A 311 -8.49 -5.75 -32.13
N TRP A 312 -7.71 -6.43 -32.97
CA TRP A 312 -8.20 -7.47 -33.88
C TRP A 312 -8.37 -8.79 -33.14
N LEU A 313 -9.40 -9.53 -33.53
CA LEU A 313 -9.73 -10.82 -32.91
C LEU A 313 -9.70 -11.93 -33.96
N GLY A 314 -8.76 -12.85 -33.81
CA GLY A 314 -8.72 -14.11 -34.57
C GLY A 314 -9.50 -15.19 -33.84
N ALA A 315 -10.43 -15.84 -34.54
CA ALA A 315 -11.28 -16.89 -33.99
C ALA A 315 -11.31 -18.14 -34.88
N ARG A 316 -11.46 -19.30 -34.26
CA ARG A 316 -11.85 -20.54 -34.95
C ARG A 316 -13.33 -20.79 -34.70
N ASN A 317 -14.10 -20.85 -35.79
CA ASN A 317 -15.54 -21.03 -35.73
C ASN A 317 -15.88 -22.49 -35.48
N ARG A 318 -15.63 -23.34 -36.48
CA ARG A 318 -15.89 -24.79 -36.47
C ARG A 318 -14.95 -25.47 -37.48
N GLY A 319 -14.42 -26.65 -37.14
CA GLY A 319 -13.61 -27.44 -38.08
C GLY A 319 -12.43 -26.66 -38.66
N GLY A 320 -12.46 -26.37 -39.96
CA GLY A 320 -11.44 -25.61 -40.70
C GLY A 320 -11.87 -24.18 -41.03
N GLU A 321 -12.86 -23.66 -40.33
CA GLU A 321 -13.35 -22.28 -40.49
C GLU A 321 -12.77 -21.36 -39.43
N PHE A 322 -12.29 -20.23 -39.88
CA PHE A 322 -11.72 -19.19 -39.05
C PHE A 322 -12.29 -17.83 -39.43
N SER A 323 -12.30 -16.92 -38.47
CA SER A 323 -12.68 -15.54 -38.68
C SER A 323 -11.63 -14.59 -38.13
N LEU A 324 -11.54 -13.42 -38.74
CA LEU A 324 -10.72 -12.32 -38.27
C LEU A 324 -11.59 -11.06 -38.25
N LEU A 325 -11.89 -10.58 -37.04
CA LEU A 325 -12.56 -9.31 -36.82
C LEU A 325 -11.50 -8.21 -36.76
N THR A 326 -11.68 -7.15 -37.57
CA THR A 326 -10.68 -6.09 -37.74
C THR A 326 -11.29 -4.69 -37.57
N PRO A 327 -11.54 -4.25 -36.33
CA PRO A 327 -12.07 -2.92 -36.06
C PRO A 327 -11.11 -1.83 -36.54
N GLY A 328 -11.63 -0.82 -37.22
CA GLY A 328 -10.87 0.31 -37.75
C GLY A 328 -10.05 0.00 -39.00
N LEU A 329 -10.17 -1.18 -39.60
CA LEU A 329 -9.51 -1.53 -40.86
C LEU A 329 -10.21 -0.81 -42.03
N ASP A 330 -9.43 -0.22 -42.95
CA ASP A 330 -9.99 0.38 -44.16
C ASP A 330 -10.07 -0.62 -45.33
N SER A 331 -10.88 -0.32 -46.33
CA SER A 331 -11.12 -1.25 -47.45
C SER A 331 -9.86 -1.57 -48.28
N LYS A 332 -8.88 -0.65 -48.36
CA LYS A 332 -7.64 -0.89 -49.11
C LYS A 332 -6.73 -1.84 -48.34
N ASP A 333 -6.62 -1.62 -47.03
CA ASP A 333 -5.87 -2.47 -46.12
C ASP A 333 -6.54 -3.84 -45.93
N ALA A 334 -7.87 -3.94 -45.98
CA ALA A 334 -8.59 -5.22 -45.96
C ALA A 334 -8.21 -6.14 -47.14
N ALA A 335 -8.15 -5.60 -48.35
CA ALA A 335 -7.69 -6.35 -49.53
C ALA A 335 -6.21 -6.78 -49.43
N ARG A 336 -5.37 -5.92 -48.83
CA ARG A 336 -3.96 -6.23 -48.55
C ARG A 336 -3.82 -7.37 -47.54
N VAL A 337 -4.56 -7.33 -46.44
CA VAL A 337 -4.59 -8.39 -45.41
C VAL A 337 -5.10 -9.70 -45.99
N ALA A 338 -6.17 -9.68 -46.80
CA ALA A 338 -6.66 -10.89 -47.48
C ALA A 338 -5.62 -11.51 -48.41
N SER A 339 -4.87 -10.66 -49.14
CA SER A 339 -3.77 -11.09 -50.00
C SER A 339 -2.59 -11.65 -49.20
N GLU A 340 -2.23 -11.03 -48.07
CA GLU A 340 -1.19 -11.49 -47.14
C GLU A 340 -1.53 -12.87 -46.56
N ILE A 341 -2.77 -13.06 -46.09
CA ILE A 341 -3.26 -14.36 -45.59
C ILE A 341 -3.19 -15.39 -46.72
N SER A 342 -3.73 -15.08 -47.90
CA SER A 342 -3.73 -16.01 -49.03
C SER A 342 -2.33 -16.43 -49.46
N ALA A 343 -1.38 -15.48 -49.53
CA ALA A 343 0.01 -15.78 -49.88
C ALA A 343 0.69 -16.64 -48.81
N THR A 344 0.39 -16.41 -47.54
CA THR A 344 0.96 -17.19 -46.45
C THR A 344 0.40 -18.62 -46.40
N LEU A 345 -0.89 -18.79 -46.71
CA LEU A 345 -1.51 -20.10 -46.82
C LEU A 345 -0.94 -20.91 -47.97
N GLU A 346 -0.57 -20.27 -49.08
CA GLU A 346 0.10 -20.94 -50.20
C GLU A 346 1.44 -21.57 -49.77
N ASN A 347 2.15 -20.98 -48.81
CA ASN A 347 3.35 -21.60 -48.23
C ASN A 347 3.04 -22.91 -47.51
N LEU A 348 1.85 -23.06 -46.90
CA LEU A 348 1.41 -24.33 -46.28
C LEU A 348 1.19 -25.42 -47.33
N ARG A 349 0.80 -25.05 -48.55
CA ARG A 349 0.75 -25.98 -49.68
C ARG A 349 2.15 -26.41 -50.12
N LEU A 350 3.05 -25.44 -50.29
CA LEU A 350 4.43 -25.69 -50.75
C LEU A 350 5.23 -26.57 -49.78
N THR A 351 4.95 -26.49 -48.48
CA THR A 351 5.57 -27.35 -47.45
C THR A 351 4.90 -28.72 -47.33
N GLY A 352 3.84 -28.99 -48.09
CA GLY A 352 3.10 -30.25 -48.07
C GLY A 352 2.14 -30.40 -46.89
N ALA A 353 1.83 -29.33 -46.17
CA ALA A 353 0.84 -29.36 -45.08
C ALA A 353 -0.60 -29.46 -45.60
N SER A 354 -0.85 -29.02 -46.84
CA SER A 354 -2.11 -29.24 -47.57
C SER A 354 -1.80 -29.64 -49.02
N ASP A 355 -2.62 -30.52 -49.60
CA ASP A 355 -2.57 -30.90 -51.02
C ASP A 355 -3.59 -30.13 -51.90
N CYS A 356 -4.34 -29.20 -51.29
CA CYS A 356 -5.41 -28.44 -51.96
C CYS A 356 -4.90 -27.13 -52.57
N MET A 357 -5.51 -26.71 -53.69
CA MET A 357 -5.26 -25.42 -54.34
C MET A 357 -6.60 -24.74 -54.67
N PRO A 358 -6.92 -23.58 -54.08
CA PRO A 358 -6.19 -22.95 -52.97
C PRO A 358 -6.30 -23.78 -51.67
N VAL A 359 -5.41 -23.54 -50.70
CA VAL A 359 -5.47 -24.17 -49.37
C VAL A 359 -6.77 -23.83 -48.65
N ALA A 360 -7.27 -22.61 -48.85
CA ALA A 360 -8.50 -22.13 -48.25
C ALA A 360 -9.11 -21.00 -49.09
N HIS A 361 -10.42 -20.79 -48.94
CA HIS A 361 -11.14 -19.66 -49.52
C HIS A 361 -11.42 -18.60 -48.46
N LEU A 362 -11.40 -17.32 -48.85
CA LEU A 362 -11.70 -16.20 -47.97
C LEU A 362 -12.86 -15.35 -48.48
N GLY A 363 -13.79 -15.02 -47.58
CA GLY A 363 -14.75 -13.93 -47.76
C GLY A 363 -14.35 -12.73 -46.93
N VAL A 364 -14.50 -11.52 -47.47
CA VAL A 364 -14.22 -10.25 -46.78
C VAL A 364 -15.41 -9.32 -46.95
N VAL A 365 -15.93 -8.80 -45.83
CA VAL A 365 -17.05 -7.85 -45.83
C VAL A 365 -16.79 -6.69 -44.90
N ALA A 366 -17.31 -5.52 -45.26
CA ALA A 366 -17.34 -4.37 -44.36
C ALA A 366 -18.54 -4.46 -43.39
N TYR A 367 -18.38 -3.90 -42.21
CA TYR A 367 -19.46 -3.69 -41.25
C TYR A 367 -19.38 -2.28 -40.67
N HIS A 368 -20.53 -1.73 -40.31
CA HIS A 368 -20.66 -0.44 -39.65
C HIS A 368 -21.46 -0.58 -38.35
N PRO A 369 -21.15 0.22 -37.31
CA PRO A 369 -21.97 0.31 -36.11
C PRO A 369 -23.43 0.61 -36.45
N GLY A 370 -24.36 -0.11 -35.81
CA GLY A 370 -25.79 -0.04 -36.06
C GLY A 370 -26.34 -1.11 -37.02
N GLU A 371 -25.47 -1.82 -37.76
CA GLU A 371 -25.91 -2.92 -38.62
C GLU A 371 -26.30 -4.17 -37.82
N PRO A 372 -27.36 -4.90 -38.22
CA PRO A 372 -27.69 -6.18 -37.58
C PRO A 372 -26.65 -7.25 -37.94
N ALA A 373 -26.15 -7.96 -36.92
CA ALA A 373 -25.11 -8.99 -37.08
C ALA A 373 -25.48 -10.08 -38.10
N SER A 374 -26.76 -10.42 -38.20
CA SER A 374 -27.27 -11.40 -39.17
C SER A 374 -27.02 -10.99 -40.62
N GLU A 375 -27.10 -9.69 -40.96
CA GLU A 375 -26.83 -9.19 -42.31
C GLU A 375 -25.34 -9.17 -42.63
N VAL A 376 -24.50 -8.79 -41.66
CA VAL A 376 -23.04 -8.86 -41.79
C VAL A 376 -22.60 -10.30 -42.07
N LEU A 377 -23.10 -11.26 -41.29
CA LEU A 377 -22.79 -12.68 -41.44
C LEU A 377 -23.33 -13.26 -42.74
N LEU A 378 -24.52 -12.86 -43.18
CA LEU A 378 -25.09 -13.27 -44.46
C LEU A 378 -24.21 -12.83 -45.63
N ARG A 379 -23.76 -11.56 -45.64
CA ARG A 379 -22.83 -11.05 -46.66
C ARG A 379 -21.51 -11.83 -46.61
N LEU A 380 -21.01 -12.16 -45.42
CA LEU A 380 -19.77 -12.92 -45.26
C LEU A 380 -19.87 -14.32 -45.88
N ASP A 381 -21.00 -15.00 -45.67
CA ASP A 381 -21.26 -16.31 -46.28
C ASP A 381 -21.42 -16.22 -47.81
N GLN A 382 -22.02 -15.15 -48.33
CA GLN A 382 -22.11 -14.89 -49.77
C GLN A 382 -20.72 -14.69 -50.38
N ALA A 383 -19.88 -13.84 -49.76
CA ALA A 383 -18.51 -13.61 -50.20
C ALA A 383 -17.68 -14.90 -50.20
N LEU A 384 -17.79 -15.73 -49.15
CA LEU A 384 -17.09 -17.01 -49.09
C LEU A 384 -17.62 -18.01 -50.14
N THR A 385 -18.92 -18.00 -50.42
CA THR A 385 -19.52 -18.85 -51.45
C THR A 385 -19.05 -18.44 -52.84
N GLN A 386 -18.95 -17.15 -53.11
CA GLN A 386 -18.40 -16.64 -54.36
C GLN A 386 -16.91 -17.00 -54.51
N ALA A 387 -16.12 -16.89 -53.43
CA ALA A 387 -14.71 -17.31 -53.47
C ALA A 387 -14.54 -18.80 -53.78
N ARG A 388 -15.46 -19.66 -53.32
CA ARG A 388 -15.45 -21.10 -53.63
C ARG A 388 -15.79 -21.42 -55.09
N GLN A 389 -16.52 -20.56 -55.78
CA GLN A 389 -16.87 -20.75 -57.20
C GLN A 389 -15.72 -20.39 -58.15
N HIS A 390 -14.70 -19.67 -57.65
CA HIS A 390 -13.58 -19.15 -58.43
C HIS A 390 -12.23 -19.58 -57.81
N PRO A 391 -11.76 -20.83 -58.03
CA PRO A 391 -10.51 -21.33 -57.44
C PRO A 391 -9.27 -20.49 -57.79
N GLU A 392 -9.30 -19.78 -58.94
CA GLU A 392 -8.27 -18.84 -59.37
C GLU A 392 -8.20 -17.54 -58.54
N ARG A 393 -9.25 -17.26 -57.75
CA ARG A 393 -9.35 -16.12 -56.84
C ARG A 393 -9.61 -16.64 -55.42
N PRO A 394 -8.55 -16.87 -54.62
CA PRO A 394 -8.68 -17.48 -53.30
C PRO A 394 -9.48 -16.62 -52.30
N TRP A 395 -9.75 -15.36 -52.62
CA TRP A 395 -10.54 -14.47 -51.78
C TRP A 395 -11.47 -13.55 -52.59
N VAL A 396 -12.57 -13.16 -51.97
CA VAL A 396 -13.55 -12.21 -52.52
C VAL A 396 -13.85 -11.13 -51.50
N TYR A 397 -13.81 -9.88 -51.95
CA TYR A 397 -14.27 -8.72 -51.19
C TYR A 397 -15.65 -8.29 -51.69
N GLN A 398 -16.66 -8.34 -50.83
CA GLN A 398 -18.00 -7.86 -51.14
C GLN A 398 -18.14 -6.41 -50.64
N ALA A 399 -18.10 -5.47 -51.58
CA ALA A 399 -18.32 -4.06 -51.30
C ALA A 399 -19.78 -3.82 -50.87
N HIS A 400 -19.98 -2.95 -49.88
CA HIS A 400 -21.32 -2.48 -49.50
C HIS A 400 -21.75 -1.33 -50.43
N ALA A 401 -23.02 -1.34 -50.87
CA ALA A 401 -23.53 -0.41 -51.87
C ALA A 401 -23.65 1.05 -51.37
N ASP A 402 -23.82 1.23 -50.06
CA ASP A 402 -24.00 2.55 -49.41
C ASP A 402 -22.78 2.90 -48.56
N THR A 403 -21.64 3.15 -49.19
CA THR A 403 -20.51 3.79 -48.46
C THR A 403 -20.75 5.30 -48.41
N ALA A 404 -21.14 5.79 -47.24
CA ALA A 404 -21.08 7.21 -46.88
C ALA A 404 -19.68 7.79 -47.22
N PRO A 405 -19.53 9.11 -47.46
CA PRO A 405 -18.30 9.67 -48.00
C PRO A 405 -17.13 9.36 -47.07
N ASN A 406 -16.29 8.42 -47.51
CA ASN A 406 -15.04 8.09 -46.86
C ASN A 406 -14.15 9.35 -46.94
N HIS A 407 -14.07 10.13 -45.86
CA HIS A 407 -13.04 11.17 -45.75
C HIS A 407 -11.69 10.53 -46.08
N SER A 408 -10.97 11.13 -47.02
CA SER A 408 -9.72 10.54 -47.49
C SER A 408 -8.69 10.51 -46.36
N ARG A 409 -7.71 9.61 -46.45
CA ARG A 409 -6.57 9.58 -45.52
C ARG A 409 -5.86 10.94 -45.39
N HIS A 410 -5.92 11.77 -46.43
CA HIS A 410 -5.33 13.11 -46.42
C HIS A 410 -6.14 14.07 -45.53
N ASP A 411 -7.46 13.96 -45.57
CA ASP A 411 -8.38 14.79 -44.79
C ASP A 411 -8.23 14.50 -43.29
N TRP A 412 -8.21 13.22 -42.90
CA TRP A 412 -8.02 12.82 -41.51
C TRP A 412 -6.67 13.27 -40.93
N ARG A 413 -5.59 13.16 -41.70
CA ARG A 413 -4.27 13.58 -41.24
C ARG A 413 -4.26 15.08 -40.92
N SER A 414 -4.68 15.91 -41.87
CA SER A 414 -4.67 17.37 -41.69
C SER A 414 -5.56 17.79 -40.53
N TRP A 415 -6.74 17.21 -40.46
CA TRP A 415 -7.73 17.55 -39.46
C TRP A 415 -7.32 17.16 -38.03
N ILE A 416 -6.79 15.95 -37.83
CA ILE A 416 -6.27 15.53 -36.53
C ILE A 416 -5.05 16.39 -36.15
N ASP A 417 -4.15 16.68 -37.10
CA ASP A 417 -2.96 17.51 -36.85
C ASP A 417 -3.33 18.93 -36.38
N GLU A 418 -4.30 19.54 -37.06
CA GLU A 418 -4.84 20.85 -36.71
C GLU A 418 -5.50 20.81 -35.34
N ALA A 419 -6.34 19.81 -35.05
CA ALA A 419 -7.02 19.73 -33.76
C ALA A 419 -6.07 19.49 -32.57
N LEU A 420 -5.03 18.68 -32.77
CA LEU A 420 -3.99 18.46 -31.76
C LEU A 420 -3.11 19.70 -31.54
N THR A 421 -2.94 20.57 -32.55
CA THR A 421 -2.08 21.77 -32.47
C THR A 421 -2.84 22.99 -31.98
N GLU A 422 -4.07 23.18 -32.45
CA GLU A 422 -4.90 24.35 -32.16
C GLU A 422 -5.83 24.13 -30.95
N GLY A 423 -5.71 22.99 -30.25
CA GLY A 423 -6.50 22.68 -29.06
C GLY A 423 -7.99 22.48 -29.34
N LYS A 424 -8.35 21.94 -30.52
CA LYS A 424 -9.76 21.71 -30.91
C LYS A 424 -10.34 20.39 -30.41
N ILE A 425 -9.66 19.72 -29.48
CA ILE A 425 -10.19 18.52 -28.85
C ILE A 425 -11.17 18.95 -27.76
N GLN A 426 -12.40 18.47 -27.84
CA GLN A 426 -13.39 18.70 -26.79
C GLN A 426 -13.43 17.51 -25.82
N LEU A 427 -13.48 17.83 -24.52
CA LEU A 427 -13.67 16.83 -23.48
C LEU A 427 -15.17 16.55 -23.30
N TYR A 428 -15.53 15.28 -23.42
CA TYR A 428 -16.82 14.75 -23.05
C TYR A 428 -16.65 13.86 -21.83
N PHE A 429 -17.70 13.73 -21.05
CA PHE A 429 -17.67 13.05 -19.77
C PHE A 429 -18.79 12.02 -19.71
N GLN A 430 -18.46 10.79 -19.36
CA GLN A 430 -19.46 9.75 -19.10
C GLN A 430 -19.44 9.36 -17.62
N PRO A 431 -20.58 9.38 -16.92
CA PRO A 431 -20.62 9.07 -15.49
C PRO A 431 -20.32 7.59 -15.23
N VAL A 432 -19.48 7.35 -14.23
CA VAL A 432 -19.26 6.05 -13.61
C VAL A 432 -19.82 6.12 -12.19
N VAL A 433 -20.84 5.32 -11.90
CA VAL A 433 -21.60 5.41 -10.65
C VAL A 433 -21.43 4.16 -9.79
N GLN A 434 -21.72 4.28 -8.49
CA GLN A 434 -21.72 3.13 -7.60
C GLN A 434 -22.87 2.18 -7.96
N CYS A 435 -22.61 0.87 -7.97
CA CYS A 435 -23.61 -0.11 -8.39
C CYS A 435 -24.81 -0.23 -7.42
N VAL A 436 -24.54 -0.05 -6.12
CA VAL A 436 -25.55 -0.14 -5.05
C VAL A 436 -26.47 1.08 -5.05
N ASP A 437 -25.93 2.25 -5.34
CA ASP A 437 -26.63 3.53 -5.40
C ASP A 437 -26.13 4.34 -6.60
N THR A 438 -26.88 4.26 -7.70
CA THR A 438 -26.50 4.91 -8.97
C THR A 438 -26.57 6.44 -8.93
N SER A 439 -27.09 7.03 -7.84
CA SER A 439 -27.02 8.47 -7.63
C SER A 439 -25.63 8.95 -7.20
N GLN A 440 -24.78 8.04 -6.71
CA GLN A 440 -23.41 8.35 -6.29
C GLN A 440 -22.44 8.16 -7.45
N VAL A 441 -22.00 9.29 -8.01
CA VAL A 441 -20.96 9.31 -9.04
C VAL A 441 -19.60 9.06 -8.40
N LEU A 442 -18.90 8.02 -8.86
CA LEU A 442 -17.54 7.69 -8.45
C LEU A 442 -16.53 8.61 -9.14
N HIS A 443 -16.66 8.74 -10.46
CA HIS A 443 -15.88 9.61 -11.33
C HIS A 443 -16.55 9.72 -12.70
N HIS A 444 -16.04 10.60 -13.56
CA HIS A 444 -16.42 10.63 -14.97
C HIS A 444 -15.27 10.13 -15.85
N LYS A 445 -15.59 9.24 -16.78
CA LYS A 445 -14.67 8.83 -17.84
C LYS A 445 -14.53 9.98 -18.83
N VAL A 446 -13.30 10.43 -19.05
CA VAL A 446 -12.96 11.45 -20.04
C VAL A 446 -12.90 10.80 -21.42
N LEU A 447 -13.62 11.41 -22.36
CA LEU A 447 -13.75 10.98 -23.75
C LEU A 447 -13.42 12.15 -24.66
N ALA A 448 -12.80 11.86 -25.79
CA ALA A 448 -12.43 12.88 -26.76
C ALA A 448 -13.53 13.04 -27.83
N ARG A 449 -13.75 14.29 -28.23
CA ARG A 449 -14.48 14.65 -29.43
C ARG A 449 -13.62 15.51 -30.33
N LEU A 450 -13.70 15.22 -31.63
CA LEU A 450 -13.06 15.98 -32.67
C LEU A 450 -14.12 16.75 -33.45
N LEU A 451 -14.07 18.07 -33.45
CA LEU A 451 -15.00 18.89 -34.23
C LEU A 451 -14.66 18.81 -35.71
N ASP A 452 -15.63 18.41 -36.53
CA ASP A 452 -15.48 18.41 -37.99
C ASP A 452 -15.49 19.82 -38.58
N PRO A 453 -15.16 19.98 -39.88
CA PRO A 453 -15.20 21.30 -40.52
C PRO A 453 -16.60 21.96 -40.50
N GLN A 454 -17.66 21.18 -40.27
CA GLN A 454 -19.04 21.64 -40.14
C GLN A 454 -19.40 21.99 -38.68
N GLY A 455 -18.55 21.66 -37.72
CA GLY A 455 -18.72 21.91 -36.29
C GLY A 455 -19.36 20.74 -35.51
N GLU A 456 -19.53 19.57 -36.12
CA GLU A 456 -20.09 18.39 -35.48
C GLU A 456 -19.03 17.63 -34.67
N ALA A 457 -19.42 17.16 -33.48
CA ALA A 457 -18.51 16.46 -32.57
C ALA A 457 -18.40 14.97 -32.93
N ILE A 458 -17.28 14.58 -33.55
CA ILE A 458 -17.00 13.20 -33.94
C ILE A 458 -16.46 12.41 -32.76
N ALA A 459 -17.05 11.23 -32.51
CA ALA A 459 -16.63 10.30 -31.47
C ALA A 459 -15.26 9.64 -31.75
N ALA A 460 -14.57 9.30 -30.67
CA ALA A 460 -13.21 8.74 -30.71
C ALA A 460 -13.10 7.45 -31.54
N GLY A 461 -14.14 6.61 -31.56
CA GLY A 461 -14.19 5.39 -32.38
C GLY A 461 -13.89 5.62 -33.87
N HIS A 462 -14.27 6.77 -34.43
CA HIS A 462 -14.05 7.08 -35.85
C HIS A 462 -12.61 7.54 -36.15
N PHE A 463 -11.95 8.24 -35.22
CA PHE A 463 -10.65 8.88 -35.49
C PHE A 463 -9.46 8.24 -34.78
N LEU A 464 -9.66 7.50 -33.68
CA LEU A 464 -8.58 6.77 -32.98
C LEU A 464 -7.83 5.78 -33.91
N PRO A 465 -8.49 5.02 -34.81
CA PRO A 465 -7.77 4.17 -35.77
C PRO A 465 -6.82 4.95 -36.69
N TRP A 466 -7.11 6.22 -36.97
CA TRP A 466 -6.22 7.07 -37.75
C TRP A 466 -5.04 7.56 -36.92
N ILE A 467 -5.25 7.90 -35.65
CA ILE A 467 -4.17 8.24 -34.70
C ILE A 467 -3.18 7.09 -34.58
N GLU A 468 -3.68 5.85 -34.43
CA GLU A 468 -2.86 4.64 -34.39
C GLU A 468 -2.07 4.47 -35.70
N ARG A 469 -2.74 4.57 -36.86
CA ARG A 469 -2.11 4.46 -38.19
C ARG A 469 -1.07 5.54 -38.49
N LEU A 470 -1.21 6.73 -37.91
CA LEU A 470 -0.28 7.84 -38.06
C LEU A 470 0.88 7.78 -37.06
N GLY A 471 0.83 6.88 -36.08
CA GLY A 471 1.82 6.79 -35.00
C GLY A 471 1.73 7.97 -34.03
N TRP A 472 0.53 8.55 -33.86
CA TRP A 472 0.31 9.79 -33.10
C TRP A 472 -0.31 9.58 -31.71
N SER A 473 -0.37 8.33 -31.21
CA SER A 473 -0.94 8.01 -29.89
C SER A 473 -0.35 8.85 -28.76
N ALA A 474 0.98 8.99 -28.70
CA ALA A 474 1.63 9.79 -27.65
C ALA A 474 1.26 11.27 -27.71
N ARG A 475 1.17 11.83 -28.92
CA ARG A 475 0.78 13.22 -29.11
C ARG A 475 -0.67 13.46 -28.68
N PHE A 476 -1.56 12.52 -29.02
CA PHE A 476 -2.96 12.58 -28.60
C PHE A 476 -3.13 12.43 -27.09
N ASP A 477 -2.45 11.44 -26.49
CA ASP A 477 -2.51 11.18 -25.05
C ASP A 477 -2.01 12.38 -24.23
N LEU A 478 -0.90 13.01 -24.66
CA LEU A 478 -0.39 14.22 -24.01
C LEU A 478 -1.36 15.39 -24.13
N ALA A 479 -1.89 15.65 -25.32
CA ALA A 479 -2.88 16.73 -25.50
C ALA A 479 -4.13 16.50 -24.64
N MET A 480 -4.61 15.25 -24.56
CA MET A 480 -5.73 14.87 -23.69
C MET A 480 -5.40 15.05 -22.20
N LEU A 481 -4.19 14.65 -21.77
CA LEU A 481 -3.75 14.79 -20.39
C LEU A 481 -3.64 16.26 -19.98
N GLU A 482 -2.98 17.09 -20.79
CA GLU A 482 -2.85 18.53 -20.58
C GLU A 482 -4.24 19.19 -20.47
N THR A 483 -5.12 18.95 -21.44
CA THR A 483 -6.49 19.50 -21.44
C THR A 483 -7.29 19.03 -20.22
N THR A 484 -7.12 17.76 -19.81
CA THR A 484 -7.80 17.22 -18.62
C THR A 484 -7.28 17.85 -17.33
N LEU A 485 -5.98 18.06 -17.20
CA LEU A 485 -5.37 18.70 -16.04
C LEU A 485 -5.78 20.17 -15.93
N GLU A 486 -5.84 20.90 -17.04
CA GLU A 486 -6.37 22.26 -17.10
C GLU A 486 -7.84 22.33 -16.65
N TYR A 487 -8.67 21.40 -17.14
CA TYR A 487 -10.07 21.30 -16.72
C TYR A 487 -10.21 20.99 -15.22
N LEU A 488 -9.40 20.08 -14.70
CA LEU A 488 -9.39 19.70 -13.29
C LEU A 488 -8.97 20.84 -12.36
N ALA A 489 -8.04 21.68 -12.79
CA ALA A 489 -7.61 22.85 -12.03
C ALA A 489 -8.78 23.81 -11.75
N ALA A 490 -9.72 23.93 -12.69
CA ALA A 490 -10.89 24.78 -12.59
C ALA A 490 -12.10 24.12 -11.88
N ASN A 491 -12.47 22.89 -12.27
CA ASN A 491 -13.75 22.28 -11.88
C ASN A 491 -13.67 21.27 -10.72
N ARG A 492 -12.47 20.77 -10.42
CA ARG A 492 -12.17 19.82 -9.32
C ARG A 492 -13.09 18.60 -9.20
N TRP A 493 -13.45 17.98 -10.32
CA TRP A 493 -14.26 16.74 -10.33
C TRP A 493 -13.39 15.48 -10.43
N PRO A 494 -13.82 14.34 -9.86
CA PRO A 494 -13.11 13.09 -10.08
C PRO A 494 -13.27 12.63 -11.54
N LEU A 495 -12.16 12.46 -12.24
CA LEU A 495 -12.06 12.07 -13.63
C LEU A 495 -11.20 10.81 -13.79
N ALA A 496 -11.43 10.09 -14.89
CA ALA A 496 -10.54 9.04 -15.34
C ALA A 496 -10.19 9.19 -16.82
N LEU A 497 -8.91 9.10 -17.14
CA LEU A 497 -8.37 9.34 -18.48
C LEU A 497 -7.62 8.11 -18.99
N SER A 498 -7.92 7.66 -20.21
CA SER A 498 -7.15 6.59 -20.86
C SER A 498 -5.79 7.10 -21.33
N LEU A 499 -4.74 6.30 -21.11
CA LEU A 499 -3.45 6.47 -21.79
C LEU A 499 -3.13 5.21 -22.59
N SER A 500 -2.58 5.40 -23.79
CA SER A 500 -2.20 4.32 -24.68
C SER A 500 -0.97 3.59 -24.15
N GLY A 501 -0.95 2.26 -24.27
CA GLY A 501 0.21 1.46 -23.86
C GLY A 501 1.47 1.77 -24.68
N SER A 502 1.32 2.26 -25.91
CA SER A 502 2.44 2.74 -26.74
C SER A 502 3.13 3.97 -26.14
N THR A 503 2.37 4.95 -25.68
CA THR A 503 2.86 6.18 -25.03
C THR A 503 3.61 5.86 -23.76
N LEU A 504 3.05 4.97 -22.94
CA LEU A 504 3.60 4.56 -21.66
C LEU A 504 4.89 3.73 -21.76
N ARG A 505 5.16 3.09 -22.91
CA ARG A 505 6.41 2.38 -23.18
C ARG A 505 7.53 3.28 -23.71
N ASP A 506 7.18 4.42 -24.28
CA ASP A 506 8.18 5.40 -24.71
C ASP A 506 8.73 6.12 -23.47
N GLN A 507 10.02 5.92 -23.17
CA GLN A 507 10.64 6.49 -21.98
C GLN A 507 10.63 8.03 -21.96
N ALA A 508 10.76 8.67 -23.12
CA ALA A 508 10.74 10.14 -23.18
C ALA A 508 9.34 10.67 -22.88
N GLN A 509 8.31 10.02 -23.43
CA GLN A 509 6.91 10.40 -23.18
C GLN A 509 6.48 10.09 -21.76
N LEU A 510 6.86 8.92 -21.23
CA LEU A 510 6.60 8.56 -19.83
C LEU A 510 7.25 9.57 -18.87
N GLN A 511 8.50 9.97 -19.10
CA GLN A 511 9.15 10.97 -18.25
C GLN A 511 8.43 12.30 -18.32
N HIS A 512 8.01 12.74 -19.50
CA HIS A 512 7.23 13.98 -19.65
C HIS A 512 5.90 13.92 -18.88
N ILE A 513 5.17 12.80 -18.97
CA ILE A 513 3.94 12.58 -18.19
C ILE A 513 4.24 12.64 -16.69
N LEU A 514 5.31 11.97 -16.22
CA LEU A 514 5.68 11.99 -14.81
C LEU A 514 6.00 13.41 -14.33
N ASP A 515 6.79 14.17 -15.09
CA ASP A 515 7.15 15.55 -14.75
C ASP A 515 5.90 16.46 -14.66
N LEU A 516 4.94 16.28 -15.58
CA LEU A 516 3.65 16.99 -15.55
C LEU A 516 2.85 16.64 -14.28
N LEU A 517 2.71 15.35 -13.96
CA LEU A 517 1.96 14.89 -12.79
C LEU A 517 2.63 15.32 -11.47
N GLU A 518 3.97 15.24 -11.38
CA GLU A 518 4.73 15.69 -10.20
C GLU A 518 4.61 17.19 -9.94
N SER A 519 4.36 17.98 -11.00
CA SER A 519 4.13 19.42 -10.87
C SER A 519 2.76 19.80 -10.30
N LEU A 520 1.79 18.87 -10.27
CA LEU A 520 0.39 19.10 -9.87
C LEU A 520 -0.13 18.09 -8.81
N PRO A 521 0.56 17.89 -7.68
CA PRO A 521 0.22 16.86 -6.69
C PRO A 521 -1.18 17.04 -6.06
N GLU A 522 -1.73 18.25 -6.06
CA GLU A 522 -3.07 18.55 -5.55
C GLU A 522 -4.21 18.01 -6.42
N LEU A 523 -3.94 17.63 -7.68
CA LEU A 523 -4.92 17.02 -8.58
C LEU A 523 -4.92 15.49 -8.50
N ALA A 524 -3.90 14.88 -7.91
CA ALA A 524 -3.75 13.43 -7.80
C ALA A 524 -4.98 12.68 -7.22
N PRO A 525 -5.71 13.19 -6.20
CA PRO A 525 -6.90 12.52 -5.71
C PRO A 525 -8.07 12.48 -6.71
N LEU A 526 -8.06 13.39 -7.68
CA LEU A 526 -9.15 13.65 -8.63
C LEU A 526 -8.94 12.98 -9.99
N LEU A 527 -7.73 12.51 -10.32
CA LEU A 527 -7.47 11.88 -11.61
C LEU A 527 -7.01 10.43 -11.45
N ILE A 528 -7.65 9.54 -12.20
CA ILE A 528 -7.24 8.15 -12.35
C ILE A 528 -6.79 7.94 -13.80
N LEU A 529 -5.60 7.39 -13.99
CA LEU A 529 -5.09 7.04 -15.32
C LEU A 529 -5.49 5.59 -15.63
N GLU A 530 -6.12 5.36 -16.77
CA GLU A 530 -6.58 4.05 -17.19
C GLU A 530 -5.69 3.48 -18.31
N ILE A 531 -5.37 2.19 -18.20
CA ILE A 531 -4.61 1.46 -19.22
C ILE A 531 -5.48 0.31 -19.73
N ASP A 532 -5.52 0.14 -21.05
CA ASP A 532 -6.25 -0.95 -21.70
C ASP A 532 -5.53 -2.29 -21.52
N GLU A 533 -6.25 -3.35 -21.09
CA GLU A 533 -5.69 -4.71 -20.92
C GLU A 533 -4.96 -5.19 -22.19
N ARG A 534 -5.54 -4.93 -23.37
CA ARG A 534 -5.01 -5.36 -24.66
C ARG A 534 -3.68 -4.67 -24.98
N GLN A 535 -3.43 -3.51 -24.40
CA GLN A 535 -2.22 -2.72 -24.64
C GLN A 535 -1.17 -2.86 -23.53
N LEU A 536 -1.38 -3.75 -22.55
CA LEU A 536 -0.45 -3.92 -21.44
C LEU A 536 0.97 -4.27 -21.94
N PRO A 537 2.00 -3.68 -21.32
CA PRO A 537 3.37 -4.13 -21.48
C PRO A 537 3.58 -5.45 -20.70
N PRO A 538 4.72 -6.13 -20.89
CA PRO A 538 5.07 -7.29 -20.08
C PRO A 538 4.96 -7.01 -18.57
N PRO A 539 4.62 -8.00 -17.72
CA PRO A 539 4.36 -7.79 -16.30
C PRO A 539 5.44 -7.01 -15.54
N GLU A 540 6.72 -7.26 -15.83
CA GLU A 540 7.85 -6.58 -15.18
C GLU A 540 7.95 -5.10 -15.56
N GLU A 541 7.58 -4.74 -16.79
CA GLU A 541 7.50 -3.35 -17.24
C GLU A 541 6.27 -2.66 -16.65
N LEU A 542 5.12 -3.33 -16.63
CA LEU A 542 3.89 -2.82 -16.01
C LEU A 542 4.11 -2.49 -14.53
N GLN A 543 4.82 -3.35 -13.80
CA GLN A 543 5.14 -3.12 -12.40
C GLN A 543 6.02 -1.89 -12.19
N ARG A 544 7.05 -1.71 -13.01
CA ARG A 544 7.92 -0.52 -12.94
C ARG A 544 7.14 0.74 -13.26
N LEU A 545 6.32 0.71 -14.30
CA LEU A 545 5.45 1.82 -14.70
C LEU A 545 4.47 2.20 -13.59
N SER A 546 3.79 1.21 -13.02
CA SER A 546 2.87 1.42 -11.90
C SER A 546 3.60 2.06 -10.72
N HIS A 547 4.80 1.59 -10.38
CA HIS A 547 5.57 2.17 -9.28
C HIS A 547 5.92 3.64 -9.53
N SER A 548 6.40 3.98 -10.73
CA SER A 548 6.74 5.37 -11.12
C SER A 548 5.53 6.30 -11.09
N LEU A 549 4.36 5.83 -11.53
CA LEU A 549 3.14 6.64 -11.49
C LEU A 549 2.64 6.79 -10.04
N LEU A 550 2.67 5.73 -9.23
CA LEU A 550 2.26 5.80 -7.82
C LEU A 550 3.14 6.75 -7.00
N THR A 551 4.42 6.96 -7.36
CA THR A 551 5.27 7.95 -6.68
C THR A 551 4.82 9.40 -6.88
N THR A 552 4.05 9.68 -7.95
CA THR A 552 3.44 11.00 -8.19
C THR A 552 2.17 11.23 -7.35
N GLY A 553 1.63 10.18 -6.72
CA GLY A 553 0.39 10.21 -5.94
C GLY A 553 -0.88 9.89 -6.75
N TYR A 554 -0.80 9.89 -8.09
CA TYR A 554 -1.90 9.52 -8.97
C TYR A 554 -2.17 8.01 -8.93
N ARG A 555 -3.41 7.62 -9.19
CA ARG A 555 -3.85 6.22 -9.19
C ARG A 555 -4.02 5.68 -10.61
N ILE A 556 -3.89 4.36 -10.75
CA ILE A 556 -4.05 3.67 -12.04
C ILE A 556 -5.25 2.73 -11.99
N GLY A 557 -6.08 2.72 -13.03
CA GLY A 557 -7.08 1.70 -13.30
C GLY A 557 -6.72 0.87 -14.54
N LEU A 558 -7.28 -0.33 -14.65
CA LEU A 558 -7.29 -1.06 -15.93
C LEU A 558 -8.69 -1.05 -16.52
N GLN A 559 -8.79 -0.92 -17.83
CA GLN A 559 -10.05 -0.96 -18.59
C GLN A 559 -10.05 -2.11 -19.61
N HIS A 560 -11.23 -2.49 -20.10
CA HIS A 560 -11.42 -3.61 -21.03
C HIS A 560 -10.82 -4.92 -20.50
N PHE A 561 -10.92 -5.16 -19.20
CA PHE A 561 -10.40 -6.36 -18.57
C PHE A 561 -11.26 -7.57 -18.95
N GLY A 562 -10.64 -8.51 -19.66
CA GLY A 562 -11.23 -9.77 -20.11
C GLY A 562 -10.82 -10.98 -19.30
N GLY A 563 -10.24 -10.82 -18.10
CA GLY A 563 -9.94 -11.93 -17.20
C GLY A 563 -8.57 -12.59 -17.39
N SER A 564 -7.61 -11.95 -18.06
CA SER A 564 -6.27 -12.52 -18.29
C SER A 564 -5.30 -12.12 -17.16
N PHE A 565 -5.53 -12.60 -15.94
CA PHE A 565 -4.71 -12.30 -14.76
C PHE A 565 -3.20 -12.56 -14.95
N SER A 566 -2.84 -13.60 -15.70
CA SER A 566 -1.48 -13.98 -16.06
C SER A 566 -0.73 -12.91 -16.86
N GLN A 567 -1.42 -12.07 -17.63
CA GLN A 567 -0.81 -10.97 -18.40
C GLN A 567 -0.47 -9.76 -17.53
N ILE A 568 -1.13 -9.61 -16.39
CA ILE A 568 -0.92 -8.50 -15.46
C ILE A 568 0.20 -8.82 -14.45
N GLY A 569 0.46 -10.11 -14.21
CA GLY A 569 1.43 -10.57 -13.22
C GLY A 569 0.93 -10.41 -11.80
N ASN A 570 1.74 -9.82 -10.92
CA ASN A 570 1.37 -9.69 -9.51
C ASN A 570 0.50 -8.44 -9.28
N LEU A 571 -0.80 -8.58 -9.51
CA LEU A 571 -1.81 -7.52 -9.31
C LEU A 571 -1.69 -6.80 -7.95
N THR A 572 -1.34 -7.53 -6.89
CA THR A 572 -1.22 -6.97 -5.54
C THR A 572 -0.09 -5.95 -5.39
N GLN A 573 0.85 -5.92 -6.34
CA GLN A 573 1.99 -5.00 -6.35
C GLN A 573 1.76 -3.77 -7.24
N LEU A 574 0.69 -3.76 -8.04
CA LEU A 574 0.39 -2.69 -8.98
C LEU A 574 -0.39 -1.51 -8.37
N GLY A 575 -0.95 -1.69 -7.17
CA GLY A 575 -1.69 -0.62 -6.48
C GLY A 575 -2.86 -0.04 -7.31
N LEU A 576 -3.54 -0.90 -8.08
CA LEU A 576 -4.63 -0.48 -8.96
C LEU A 576 -5.83 0.05 -8.15
N ALA A 577 -6.49 1.09 -8.67
CA ALA A 577 -7.71 1.65 -8.12
C ALA A 577 -8.94 0.78 -8.39
N TYR A 578 -8.99 0.12 -9.56
CA TYR A 578 -10.05 -0.79 -9.98
C TYR A 578 -9.65 -1.56 -11.25
N LEU A 579 -10.45 -2.57 -11.60
CA LEU A 579 -10.52 -3.15 -12.94
C LEU A 579 -11.91 -2.86 -13.54
N LYS A 580 -11.96 -2.37 -14.77
CA LYS A 580 -13.20 -2.30 -15.54
C LYS A 580 -13.33 -3.50 -16.45
N ILE A 581 -14.43 -4.22 -16.32
CA ILE A 581 -14.75 -5.42 -17.10
C ILE A 581 -15.23 -4.99 -18.49
N ASP A 582 -14.66 -5.60 -19.52
CA ASP A 582 -15.03 -5.33 -20.91
C ASP A 582 -16.52 -5.62 -21.17
N GLY A 583 -17.17 -4.73 -21.92
CA GLY A 583 -18.60 -4.78 -22.23
C GLY A 583 -19.04 -6.08 -22.91
N ALA A 584 -18.16 -6.75 -23.66
CA ALA A 584 -18.44 -8.03 -24.30
C ALA A 584 -18.82 -9.13 -23.28
N TYR A 585 -18.32 -9.06 -22.05
CA TYR A 585 -18.66 -10.01 -20.98
C TYR A 585 -19.84 -9.58 -20.11
N ILE A 586 -20.26 -8.31 -20.20
CA ILE A 586 -21.37 -7.73 -19.42
C ILE A 586 -22.69 -7.82 -20.18
N ARG A 587 -22.66 -7.61 -21.50
CA ARG A 587 -23.86 -7.60 -22.33
C ARG A 587 -24.65 -8.90 -22.19
N GLY A 588 -25.94 -8.84 -21.90
CA GLY A 588 -26.81 -10.00 -21.74
C GLY A 588 -26.39 -10.96 -20.62
N ILE A 589 -25.66 -10.47 -19.60
CA ILE A 589 -25.26 -11.26 -18.41
C ILE A 589 -26.45 -11.82 -17.63
N ASP A 590 -27.62 -11.18 -17.74
CA ASP A 590 -28.90 -11.60 -17.18
C ASP A 590 -29.53 -12.78 -17.91
N GLU A 591 -29.23 -12.95 -19.20
CA GLU A 591 -29.74 -14.04 -20.02
C GLU A 591 -28.75 -15.21 -20.14
N GLN A 592 -27.46 -14.96 -19.94
CA GLN A 592 -26.38 -15.93 -20.17
C GLN A 592 -25.67 -16.36 -18.89
N THR A 593 -26.01 -17.56 -18.38
CA THR A 593 -25.42 -18.13 -17.16
C THR A 593 -23.89 -18.22 -17.19
N ASP A 594 -23.28 -18.55 -18.33
CA ASP A 594 -21.82 -18.69 -18.44
C ASP A 594 -21.10 -17.35 -18.24
N LYS A 595 -21.70 -16.23 -18.70
CA LYS A 595 -21.18 -14.88 -18.44
C LYS A 595 -21.26 -14.57 -16.96
N ARG A 596 -22.41 -14.83 -16.32
CA ARG A 596 -22.59 -14.65 -14.88
C ARG A 596 -21.56 -15.43 -14.07
N LEU A 597 -21.34 -16.71 -14.38
CA LEU A 597 -20.34 -17.55 -13.72
C LEU A 597 -18.91 -17.04 -13.91
N PHE A 598 -18.58 -16.56 -15.12
CA PHE A 598 -17.27 -15.99 -15.40
C PHE A 598 -17.02 -14.71 -14.61
N ILE A 599 -17.98 -13.78 -14.58
CA ILE A 599 -17.87 -12.54 -13.78
C ILE A 599 -17.83 -12.85 -12.29
N GLU A 600 -18.60 -13.84 -11.81
CA GLU A 600 -18.53 -14.29 -10.42
C GLU A 600 -17.14 -14.82 -10.05
N ALA A 601 -16.49 -15.57 -10.95
CA ALA A 601 -15.12 -16.05 -10.74
C ALA A 601 -14.10 -14.89 -10.69
N ILE A 602 -14.24 -13.90 -11.57
CA ILE A 602 -13.40 -12.68 -11.52
C ILE A 602 -13.63 -11.93 -10.20
N PHE A 603 -14.90 -11.76 -9.80
CA PHE A 603 -15.26 -11.10 -8.55
C PHE A 603 -14.66 -11.80 -7.33
N ARG A 604 -14.71 -13.14 -7.27
CA ARG A 604 -14.07 -13.91 -6.18
C ARG A 604 -12.56 -13.66 -6.12
N ALA A 605 -11.89 -13.65 -7.27
CA ALA A 605 -10.46 -13.36 -7.33
C ALA A 605 -10.16 -11.93 -6.84
N THR A 606 -10.82 -10.91 -7.38
CA THR A 606 -10.52 -9.50 -7.03
C THR A 606 -10.99 -9.11 -5.63
N ASN A 607 -12.12 -9.64 -5.17
CA ASN A 607 -12.64 -9.41 -3.83
C ASN A 607 -11.78 -10.06 -2.74
N SER A 608 -10.87 -10.99 -3.06
CA SER A 608 -9.88 -11.48 -2.09
C SER A 608 -8.75 -10.48 -1.81
N ILE A 609 -8.60 -9.47 -2.68
CA ILE A 609 -7.53 -8.46 -2.63
C ILE A 609 -8.05 -7.00 -2.57
N ASP A 610 -9.36 -6.79 -2.32
CA ASP A 610 -10.04 -5.48 -2.28
C ASP A 610 -9.86 -4.65 -3.56
N LEU A 611 -9.75 -5.31 -4.70
CA LEU A 611 -9.69 -4.62 -5.98
C LEU A 611 -11.11 -4.43 -6.53
N PRO A 612 -11.62 -3.18 -6.59
CA PRO A 612 -12.97 -2.93 -7.06
C PRO A 612 -13.14 -3.32 -8.52
N LEU A 613 -14.29 -3.91 -8.85
CA LEU A 613 -14.71 -4.17 -10.22
C LEU A 613 -15.75 -3.16 -10.68
N ILE A 614 -15.59 -2.67 -11.90
CA ILE A 614 -16.55 -1.79 -12.57
C ILE A 614 -17.05 -2.48 -13.83
N ALA A 615 -18.35 -2.55 -14.04
CA ALA A 615 -18.91 -3.08 -15.30
C ALA A 615 -19.01 -1.96 -16.34
N GLU A 616 -18.51 -2.20 -17.55
CA GLU A 616 -18.67 -1.31 -18.69
C GLU A 616 -19.86 -1.71 -19.57
N MET A 617 -20.35 -0.76 -20.36
CA MET A 617 -21.40 -0.96 -21.34
C MET A 617 -22.69 -1.59 -20.78
N VAL A 618 -23.11 -1.14 -19.59
CA VAL A 618 -24.43 -1.53 -19.05
C VAL A 618 -25.53 -0.79 -19.81
N GLU A 619 -26.37 -1.53 -20.53
CA GLU A 619 -27.40 -0.98 -21.41
C GLU A 619 -28.82 -1.26 -20.90
N THR A 620 -29.02 -2.35 -20.15
CA THR A 620 -30.35 -2.75 -19.69
C THR A 620 -30.46 -2.82 -18.16
N GLN A 621 -31.69 -2.67 -17.67
CA GLN A 621 -31.99 -2.79 -16.24
C GLN A 621 -31.71 -4.21 -15.71
N GLY A 622 -31.93 -5.25 -16.53
CA GLY A 622 -31.65 -6.63 -16.15
C GLY A 622 -30.16 -6.88 -15.92
N GLU A 623 -29.30 -6.37 -16.81
CA GLU A 623 -27.84 -6.39 -16.63
C GLU A 623 -27.44 -5.71 -15.31
N LEU A 624 -27.95 -4.51 -15.04
CA LEU A 624 -27.66 -3.77 -13.81
C LEU A 624 -28.06 -4.53 -12.54
N GLU A 625 -29.20 -5.22 -12.55
CA GLU A 625 -29.68 -6.01 -11.41
C GLU A 625 -28.75 -7.19 -11.13
N VAL A 626 -28.34 -7.94 -12.15
CA VAL A 626 -27.40 -9.05 -11.99
C VAL A 626 -26.03 -8.56 -11.53
N ILE A 627 -25.53 -7.45 -12.07
CA ILE A 627 -24.26 -6.84 -11.64
C ILE A 627 -24.33 -6.43 -10.16
N ARG A 628 -25.47 -5.88 -9.72
CA ARG A 628 -25.72 -5.53 -8.32
C ARG A 628 -25.78 -6.76 -7.41
N GLU A 629 -26.44 -7.84 -7.85
CA GLU A 629 -26.47 -9.12 -7.12
C GLU A 629 -25.08 -9.73 -6.94
N LEU A 630 -24.24 -9.65 -7.98
CA LEU A 630 -22.86 -10.14 -7.94
C LEU A 630 -21.96 -9.31 -7.02
N GLY A 631 -22.37 -8.08 -6.67
CA GLY A 631 -21.66 -7.21 -5.75
C GLY A 631 -20.53 -6.38 -6.37
N LEU A 632 -20.59 -6.12 -7.69
CA LEU A 632 -19.64 -5.23 -8.34
C LEU A 632 -19.70 -3.81 -7.74
N PHE A 633 -18.57 -3.10 -7.79
CA PHE A 633 -18.43 -1.81 -7.11
C PHE A 633 -19.07 -0.67 -7.89
N GLY A 634 -18.83 -0.60 -9.20
CA GLY A 634 -19.32 0.47 -10.06
C GLY A 634 -19.86 -0.02 -11.39
N VAL A 635 -20.57 0.87 -12.08
CA VAL A 635 -21.16 0.61 -13.39
C VAL A 635 -21.05 1.85 -14.28
N MET A 636 -20.88 1.64 -15.57
CA MET A 636 -20.97 2.68 -16.60
C MET A 636 -21.62 2.12 -17.86
N GLY A 637 -22.31 2.97 -18.60
CA GLY A 637 -23.02 2.59 -19.82
C GLY A 637 -24.16 3.53 -20.13
N ARG A 638 -24.82 3.29 -21.27
CA ARG A 638 -25.90 4.17 -21.76
C ARG A 638 -27.10 4.21 -20.82
N LEU A 639 -27.34 3.15 -20.04
CA LEU A 639 -28.38 3.13 -19.01
C LEU A 639 -28.13 4.20 -17.92
N ILE A 640 -26.86 4.46 -17.61
CA ILE A 640 -26.46 5.43 -16.58
C ILE A 640 -26.47 6.86 -17.15
N GLY A 641 -25.86 7.04 -18.32
CA GLY A 641 -25.83 8.31 -19.01
C GLY A 641 -24.97 8.24 -20.27
N PRO A 642 -25.37 8.94 -21.36
CA PRO A 642 -24.52 9.10 -22.52
C PRO A 642 -23.33 10.04 -22.21
N PRO A 643 -22.27 10.00 -23.01
CA PRO A 643 -21.22 11.01 -22.95
C PRO A 643 -21.75 12.40 -23.32
N GLU A 644 -21.51 13.38 -22.45
CA GLU A 644 -21.98 14.76 -22.64
C GLU A 644 -20.85 15.76 -22.28
N PRO A 645 -20.85 16.96 -22.87
CA PRO A 645 -20.01 18.05 -22.38
C PRO A 645 -20.52 18.51 -21.01
N MET A 646 -19.62 18.97 -20.14
CA MET A 646 -19.98 19.46 -18.80
C MET A 646 -19.42 20.84 -18.50
#